data_AF-A0A0M8NUM2-F1
#
_entry.id   AF-A0A0M8NUM2-F1
#
_cell.length_a   1.000
_cell.length_b   1.000
_cell.length_c   1.000
_cell.angle_alpha   90.00
_cell.angle_beta   90.00
_cell.angle_gamma   90.00
#
_symmetry.space_group_name_H-M   'P 1'
#
loop_
_entity.id
_entity.type
_entity.pdbx_description
1 polymer ?
#
loop_
_entity_poly.entity_id
_entity_poly.type
_entity_poly.pdbx_seq_one_letter_code
_entity_poly.pdbx_strand_id
1 'polypeptide(L)'
;MSPQRPAFDALPLRKDGPPGNAWGMFGDQDQMGMLNLLTPENTAAAAREIVDGKRVSTDWALNSMATPCFGRSAFEHIIKNKAPRAVNDDILVFNTQSSSQWDGFRHYGSKQGTYFNGCTQEDIQNSTRNGIHVWVENGGIVGRGVLLDYAGWAAANGKEVNCFETQSIPATVLQEVAISQDTTFRPGDILFIRTGWTQAYEQLSPAQCQQLADYAAPPVIGVESSEAMLRWIWDLELAAVKERKKEMVLGNAGITRRSEDRSRRSMVACNRCRSRKTRCAGNPPHPCAACVDVGKHCVYSEAEKRVSITESYYRQLQSQAPASREGSHPTPSSEPSISNRYSDEGPPERDDWWYKGTDNLFLNRSGEHHFVGASSTTHLAKRLNPGSKNLAWDVRPLYDDPSSLRRPVGGSLPQLPPFEFAKRLFWVQYAYIGTIFSLIQPLEFEERLDLVYHQPLDFSHRESCLVYCQTLLVISFGLMYSVNQWIGEEGPPGFKYFKHALRFLPDIHEEGSILFVEVLCYVAYYMQNLNRRDAAFLYIGLALRMAISLGLHQEVSDPAISESDRNRRRRAWWSVYSLDRLLSVKSGNPITIHDEDIGITWPTTVGGSNFDPWPSTVLTHYTQLSRILGRIGEEIYRKKPGSGSNLVASVQSITNDLSGWLRQVPDRLRIDFTTLDTHINRESVSINLHFYSCVNMTARPLVFYIIQRRLDAEALGSATEDWKEGLAPNTVAVIDSCITAARATTVIMDAAAKHNLIATYGYLDGEYIFSAALLLVMVNAAFPSNETSARAMETALNLLRGMADRGNTYLDSRHSLLLELRAAIGPRPAEEKDTDTTSSLIAGQKAPVTPMTENGGNPSDDIPDPSAELAASQVLNYNWPQQPDFPSFRDIAFQFDLNDDPALWEGALDQIDIDMDTDWIENTLKR
;
A
#
# COMPACT_ATOMS: atom_id res chain seq x y z
N MET A 1 19.53 21.07 20.80
CA MET A 1 19.30 22.35 21.50
C MET A 1 19.40 23.45 20.47
N SER A 2 18.37 24.29 20.32
CA SER A 2 18.45 25.44 19.42
C SER A 2 19.51 26.43 19.95
N PRO A 3 20.34 27.04 19.09
CA PRO A 3 21.31 28.03 19.52
C PRO A 3 20.59 29.23 20.17
N GLN A 4 21.15 29.74 21.27
CA GLN A 4 20.55 30.85 22.02
C GLN A 4 20.50 32.10 21.12
N ARG A 5 19.28 32.53 20.75
CA ARG A 5 19.09 33.62 19.78
C ARG A 5 19.67 34.94 20.31
N PRO A 6 20.48 35.65 19.50
CA PRO A 6 20.99 36.97 19.85
C PRO A 6 19.88 38.04 19.81
N ALA A 7 19.96 39.04 20.68
CA ALA A 7 19.10 40.21 20.62
C ALA A 7 19.28 40.95 19.28
N PHE A 8 18.25 41.67 18.81
CA PHE A 8 18.29 42.37 17.52
C PHE A 8 19.50 43.31 17.39
N ASP A 9 19.88 44.00 18.47
CA ASP A 9 21.02 44.93 18.52
C ASP A 9 22.40 44.26 18.39
N ALA A 10 22.47 42.93 18.42
CA ALA A 10 23.68 42.16 18.16
C ALA A 10 23.82 41.72 16.69
N LEU A 11 22.88 42.09 15.81
CA LEU A 11 22.98 41.89 14.37
C LEU A 11 23.78 43.04 13.72
N PRO A 12 24.58 42.80 12.66
CA PRO A 12 24.73 41.54 11.94
C PRO A 12 25.67 40.53 12.62
N LEU A 13 25.34 39.24 12.53
CA LEU A 13 26.21 38.16 13.02
C LEU A 13 27.43 37.97 12.11
N ARG A 14 27.24 38.07 10.80
CA ARG A 14 28.31 37.99 9.79
C ARG A 14 28.63 39.37 9.22
N LYS A 15 29.85 39.84 9.45
CA LYS A 15 30.34 41.16 9.03
C LYS A 15 30.53 41.30 7.52
N ASP A 16 30.60 40.18 6.81
CA ASP A 16 30.69 40.07 5.35
C ASP A 16 29.32 40.06 4.65
N GLY A 17 28.22 39.98 5.42
CA GLY A 17 26.86 40.09 4.91
C GLY A 17 26.27 41.51 4.97
N PRO A 18 25.01 41.69 4.54
CA PRO A 18 24.33 42.98 4.59
C PRO A 18 24.02 43.42 6.03
N PRO A 19 23.80 44.73 6.29
CA PRO A 19 23.44 45.23 7.61
C PRO A 19 22.23 44.49 8.21
N GLY A 20 22.31 44.15 9.51
CA GLY A 20 21.24 43.45 10.23
C GLY A 20 21.07 41.96 9.89
N ASN A 21 21.97 41.31 9.16
CA ASN A 21 21.84 39.89 8.82
C ASN A 21 22.04 38.94 10.03
N ALA A 22 21.28 37.85 10.05
CA ALA A 22 21.45 36.73 10.99
C ALA A 22 22.12 35.51 10.32
N TRP A 23 22.96 35.71 9.31
CA TRP A 23 23.58 34.60 8.58
C TRP A 23 24.53 33.81 9.47
N GLY A 24 24.54 32.48 9.32
CA GLY A 24 25.28 31.56 10.19
C GLY A 24 24.56 31.17 11.50
N MET A 25 23.41 31.76 11.84
CA MET A 25 22.68 31.45 13.08
C MET A 25 22.35 29.96 13.24
N PHE A 26 21.93 29.30 12.15
CA PHE A 26 21.64 27.85 12.11
C PHE A 26 22.76 27.04 11.45
N GLY A 27 23.98 27.61 11.36
CA GLY A 27 25.15 27.03 10.71
C GLY A 27 25.50 27.69 9.37
N ASP A 28 26.77 27.61 8.97
CA ASP A 28 27.29 28.29 7.78
C ASP A 28 26.73 27.75 6.44
N GLN A 29 26.14 26.56 6.44
CA GLN A 29 25.50 25.94 5.28
C GLN A 29 23.96 25.98 5.35
N ASP A 30 23.38 26.78 6.26
CA ASP A 30 21.94 26.97 6.35
C ASP A 30 21.36 27.55 5.05
N GLN A 31 20.19 27.02 4.69
CA GLN A 31 19.37 27.34 3.52
C GLN A 31 17.86 27.43 3.87
N MET A 32 17.50 27.22 5.15
CA MET A 32 16.15 27.25 5.69
C MET A 32 15.87 28.55 6.47
N GLY A 33 16.89 29.20 7.03
CA GLY A 33 16.75 30.47 7.75
C GLY A 33 15.80 30.34 8.93
N MET A 34 14.85 31.27 9.08
CA MET A 34 13.88 31.23 10.17
C MET A 34 12.88 30.07 10.09
N LEU A 35 12.79 29.35 8.95
CA LEU A 35 12.00 28.11 8.87
C LEU A 35 12.58 27.00 9.75
N ASN A 36 13.84 27.08 10.19
CA ASN A 36 14.41 26.17 11.20
C ASN A 36 13.67 26.23 12.56
N LEU A 37 12.82 27.23 12.81
CA LEU A 37 11.95 27.31 14.00
C LEU A 37 10.71 26.39 13.91
N LEU A 38 10.43 25.81 12.74
CA LEU A 38 9.37 24.81 12.52
C LEU A 38 9.83 23.41 12.96
N THR A 39 10.29 23.30 14.22
CA THR A 39 10.82 22.05 14.76
C THR A 39 9.73 20.97 14.86
N PRO A 40 10.09 19.67 14.93
CA PRO A 40 9.12 18.59 15.13
C PRO A 40 8.20 18.80 16.34
N GLU A 41 8.72 19.39 17.44
CA GLU A 41 7.97 19.69 18.65
C GLU A 41 6.92 20.78 18.43
N ASN A 42 7.31 21.89 17.79
CA ASN A 42 6.41 23.01 17.49
C ASN A 42 5.33 22.59 16.47
N THR A 43 5.71 21.79 15.47
CA THR A 43 4.79 21.23 14.48
C THR A 43 3.80 20.25 15.10
N ALA A 44 4.24 19.36 16.00
CA ALA A 44 3.37 18.46 16.75
C ALA A 44 2.47 19.21 17.76
N ALA A 45 2.91 20.34 18.30
CA ALA A 45 2.10 21.22 19.13
C ALA A 45 1.01 21.93 18.30
N ALA A 46 1.34 22.42 17.09
CA ALA A 46 0.40 23.07 16.19
C ALA A 46 -0.79 22.17 15.81
N ALA A 47 -0.56 20.87 15.62
CA ALA A 47 -1.62 19.91 15.34
C ALA A 47 -2.70 19.82 16.44
N ARG A 48 -2.38 20.21 17.69
CA ARG A 48 -3.33 20.20 18.82
C ARG A 48 -4.27 21.41 18.83
N GLU A 49 -4.01 22.43 18.01
CA GLU A 49 -4.88 23.61 17.86
C GLU A 49 -6.07 23.33 16.91
N ILE A 50 -6.12 22.15 16.27
CA ILE A 50 -7.20 21.76 15.36
C ILE A 50 -8.44 21.36 16.17
N VAL A 51 -9.39 22.30 16.32
CA VAL A 51 -10.66 22.07 17.03
C VAL A 51 -11.83 21.81 16.07
N ASP A 52 -11.99 22.65 15.05
CA ASP A 52 -13.20 22.68 14.20
C ASP A 52 -13.15 21.73 12.99
N GLY A 53 -11.98 21.19 12.63
CA GLY A 53 -11.77 20.39 11.40
C GLY A 53 -12.01 21.13 10.06
N LYS A 54 -12.33 22.43 10.10
CA LYS A 54 -12.57 23.26 8.91
C LYS A 54 -11.29 23.48 8.12
N ARG A 55 -11.34 23.24 6.82
CA ARG A 55 -10.23 23.47 5.88
C ARG A 55 -10.41 24.80 5.17
N VAL A 56 -9.38 25.64 5.15
CA VAL A 56 -9.36 26.93 4.47
C VAL A 56 -8.12 26.97 3.59
N SER A 57 -8.28 27.12 2.27
CA SER A 57 -7.15 27.27 1.35
C SER A 57 -6.57 28.68 1.46
N THR A 58 -5.24 28.78 1.51
CA THR A 58 -4.52 30.06 1.48
C THR A 58 -4.28 30.58 0.07
N ASP A 59 -4.82 29.90 -0.93
CA ASP A 59 -4.36 29.98 -2.31
C ASP A 59 -5.41 30.67 -3.17
N TRP A 60 -5.00 31.79 -3.73
CA TRP A 60 -5.71 32.50 -4.79
C TRP A 60 -5.61 31.69 -6.09
N ALA A 61 -6.58 31.80 -7.00
CA ALA A 61 -6.55 30.98 -8.22
C ALA A 61 -5.50 31.53 -9.19
N LEU A 62 -4.87 30.64 -9.97
CA LEU A 62 -3.76 31.02 -10.87
C LEU A 62 -4.19 32.00 -11.97
N ASN A 63 -5.48 32.00 -12.33
CA ASN A 63 -6.10 32.90 -13.32
C ASN A 63 -6.75 34.15 -12.71
N SER A 64 -6.69 34.37 -11.39
CA SER A 64 -7.36 35.51 -10.74
C SER A 64 -6.73 36.87 -11.10
N MET A 65 -5.43 36.91 -11.40
CA MET A 65 -4.73 38.09 -11.90
C MET A 65 -4.57 37.99 -13.42
N ALA A 66 -5.63 38.32 -14.16
CA ALA A 66 -5.65 38.22 -15.62
C ALA A 66 -4.61 39.14 -16.30
N THR A 67 -4.32 40.31 -15.71
CA THR A 67 -3.25 41.22 -16.14
C THR A 67 -2.21 41.36 -15.01
N PRO A 68 -1.13 40.57 -15.01
CA PRO A 68 -0.08 40.69 -14.00
C PRO A 68 0.73 41.98 -14.11
N CYS A 69 1.05 42.56 -12.95
CA CYS A 69 1.92 43.73 -12.87
C CYS A 69 3.39 43.39 -13.19
N PHE A 70 4.23 44.43 -13.33
CA PHE A 70 5.68 44.32 -13.61
C PHE A 70 6.01 43.63 -14.96
N GLY A 71 5.10 43.67 -15.93
CA GLY A 71 5.31 43.05 -17.25
C GLY A 71 5.45 41.52 -17.22
N ARG A 72 4.96 40.86 -16.16
CA ARG A 72 5.00 39.39 -16.05
C ARG A 72 4.01 38.74 -17.01
N SER A 73 4.35 37.57 -17.54
CA SER A 73 3.45 36.76 -18.36
C SER A 73 2.15 36.43 -17.61
N ALA A 74 1.02 36.61 -18.28
CA ALA A 74 -0.28 36.13 -17.84
C ALA A 74 -0.28 34.60 -17.66
N PHE A 75 -1.22 34.09 -16.86
CA PHE A 75 -1.48 32.67 -16.75
C PHE A 75 -2.14 32.16 -18.03
N GLU A 76 -1.48 31.24 -18.72
CA GLU A 76 -2.00 30.52 -19.87
C GLU A 76 -2.25 29.06 -19.50
N HIS A 77 -3.45 28.58 -19.82
CA HIS A 77 -3.87 27.18 -19.63
C HIS A 77 -4.28 26.61 -20.98
N ILE A 78 -3.36 25.91 -21.63
CA ILE A 78 -3.60 25.28 -22.93
C ILE A 78 -4.10 23.87 -22.69
N ILE A 79 -5.38 23.65 -22.96
CA ILE A 79 -6.01 22.32 -22.95
C ILE A 79 -5.74 21.66 -24.31
N LYS A 80 -4.61 20.96 -24.44
CA LYS A 80 -4.18 20.31 -25.69
C LYS A 80 -4.94 19.00 -25.90
N ASN A 81 -6.05 19.09 -26.62
CA ASN A 81 -6.79 17.91 -27.07
C ASN A 81 -5.92 17.00 -27.95
N LYS A 82 -5.92 15.69 -27.66
CA LYS A 82 -5.18 14.64 -28.37
C LYS A 82 -6.06 13.91 -29.38
N ALA A 83 -6.83 14.68 -30.17
CA ALA A 83 -7.70 14.20 -31.24
C ALA A 83 -7.01 13.13 -32.11
N PRO A 84 -7.71 12.06 -32.51
CA PRO A 84 -9.14 11.79 -32.28
C PRO A 84 -9.48 11.26 -30.88
N ARG A 85 -8.51 11.10 -29.97
CA ARG A 85 -8.79 10.68 -28.58
C ARG A 85 -9.42 11.84 -27.79
N ALA A 86 -10.48 11.56 -27.05
CA ALA A 86 -11.10 12.50 -26.10
C ALA A 86 -10.27 12.65 -24.81
N VAL A 87 -8.99 12.99 -24.97
CA VAL A 87 -7.99 13.21 -23.92
C VAL A 87 -7.45 14.61 -24.12
N ASN A 88 -7.25 15.35 -23.04
CA ASN A 88 -6.55 16.62 -23.06
C ASN A 88 -5.29 16.49 -22.19
N ASP A 89 -4.18 17.06 -22.66
CA ASP A 89 -3.06 17.41 -21.78
C ASP A 89 -3.20 18.88 -21.40
N ASP A 90 -3.03 19.21 -20.13
CA ASP A 90 -3.00 20.59 -19.65
C ASP A 90 -1.56 21.12 -19.64
N ILE A 91 -1.28 22.13 -20.46
CA ILE A 91 -0.02 22.88 -20.41
C ILE A 91 -0.29 24.18 -19.67
N LEU A 92 0.33 24.35 -18.51
CA LEU A 92 0.26 25.57 -17.71
C LEU A 92 1.54 26.39 -17.93
N VAL A 93 1.41 27.57 -18.55
CA VAL A 93 2.49 28.55 -18.67
C VAL A 93 2.14 29.72 -17.76
N PHE A 94 2.91 29.94 -16.71
CA PHE A 94 2.60 30.98 -15.73
C PHE A 94 3.85 31.52 -15.05
N ASN A 95 3.81 32.81 -14.71
CA ASN A 95 4.75 33.36 -13.75
C ASN A 95 4.28 32.99 -12.34
N THR A 96 5.16 32.46 -11.49
CA THR A 96 4.83 32.03 -10.13
C THR A 96 4.35 33.19 -9.23
N GLN A 97 4.58 34.43 -9.63
CA GLN A 97 4.16 35.64 -8.91
C GLN A 97 2.83 36.24 -9.43
N SER A 98 2.15 35.56 -10.36
CA SER A 98 0.81 35.95 -10.84
C SER A 98 -0.33 35.46 -9.95
N SER A 99 -0.03 34.94 -8.74
CA SER A 99 -1.04 34.47 -7.79
C SER A 99 -0.54 34.52 -6.33
N SER A 100 -0.96 33.59 -5.48
CA SER A 100 -0.35 33.35 -4.17
C SER A 100 1.01 32.71 -4.32
N GLN A 101 2.03 33.29 -3.69
CA GLN A 101 3.43 32.90 -3.83
C GLN A 101 4.11 32.80 -2.46
N TRP A 102 5.27 32.15 -2.44
CA TRP A 102 6.27 32.23 -1.37
C TRP A 102 7.58 32.69 -1.99
N ASP A 103 8.16 33.75 -1.44
CA ASP A 103 9.40 34.31 -1.94
C ASP A 103 10.58 33.59 -1.30
N GLY A 104 11.17 32.65 -2.04
CA GLY A 104 12.35 31.91 -1.61
C GLY A 104 13.61 32.78 -1.56
N PHE A 105 14.64 32.30 -0.86
CA PHE A 105 15.93 33.00 -0.69
C PHE A 105 16.73 33.27 -1.98
N ARG A 106 16.24 32.79 -3.13
CA ARG A 106 16.75 33.08 -4.49
C ARG A 106 16.04 34.25 -5.17
N HIS A 107 14.96 34.79 -4.58
CA HIS A 107 14.09 35.74 -5.27
C HIS A 107 14.64 37.17 -5.29
N TYR A 108 15.05 37.70 -4.12
CA TYR A 108 15.67 39.01 -4.00
C TYR A 108 17.06 38.90 -3.38
N GLY A 109 18.05 39.49 -4.08
CA GLY A 109 19.38 39.71 -3.55
C GLY A 109 19.45 41.00 -2.73
N SER A 110 20.49 41.13 -1.90
CA SER A 110 20.85 42.36 -1.23
C SER A 110 21.31 43.43 -2.23
N LYS A 111 21.38 44.70 -1.80
CA LYS A 111 21.99 45.79 -2.59
C LYS A 111 23.47 45.56 -2.92
N GLN A 112 24.12 44.59 -2.30
CA GLN A 112 25.51 44.19 -2.56
C GLN A 112 25.63 43.08 -3.62
N GLY A 113 24.52 42.64 -4.22
CA GLY A 113 24.50 41.59 -5.26
C GLY A 113 24.56 40.16 -4.71
N THR A 114 24.42 39.98 -3.40
CA THR A 114 24.47 38.67 -2.71
C THR A 114 23.10 38.26 -2.17
N TYR A 115 22.76 36.99 -2.32
CA TYR A 115 21.57 36.34 -1.78
C TYR A 115 21.84 35.79 -0.37
N PHE A 116 20.84 35.13 0.22
CA PHE A 116 20.93 34.56 1.57
C PHE A 116 22.22 33.75 1.80
N ASN A 117 22.84 33.97 2.97
CA ASN A 117 24.04 33.29 3.41
C ASN A 117 25.22 33.36 2.41
N GLY A 118 25.40 34.53 1.77
CA GLY A 118 26.50 34.84 0.87
C GLY A 118 26.45 34.17 -0.51
N CYS A 119 25.30 33.61 -0.90
CA CYS A 119 25.12 32.99 -2.22
C CYS A 119 25.17 34.04 -3.35
N THR A 120 25.94 33.79 -4.41
CA THR A 120 26.16 34.73 -5.53
C THR A 120 25.13 34.54 -6.65
N GLN A 121 25.02 35.51 -7.56
CA GLN A 121 24.19 35.36 -8.77
C GLN A 121 24.61 34.16 -9.64
N GLU A 122 25.88 33.82 -9.66
CA GLU A 122 26.43 32.67 -10.39
C GLU A 122 26.03 31.34 -9.72
N ASP A 123 26.14 31.25 -8.38
CA ASP A 123 25.63 30.10 -7.61
C ASP A 123 24.13 29.88 -7.86
N ILE A 124 23.36 30.97 -7.95
CA ILE A 124 21.93 30.94 -8.25
C ILE A 124 21.63 30.49 -9.68
N GLN A 125 22.52 30.69 -10.65
CA GLN A 125 22.29 30.20 -12.02
C GLN A 125 22.74 28.75 -12.20
N ASN A 126 23.84 28.36 -11.54
CA ASN A 126 24.52 27.09 -11.80
C ASN A 126 24.26 26.00 -10.74
N SER A 127 23.54 26.31 -9.66
CA SER A 127 23.26 25.36 -8.58
C SER A 127 21.80 25.36 -8.10
N THR A 128 21.50 24.38 -7.26
CA THR A 128 20.23 24.24 -6.55
C THR A 128 20.18 25.06 -5.25
N ARG A 129 21.31 25.60 -4.76
CA ARG A 129 21.46 26.27 -3.46
C ARG A 129 20.36 27.32 -3.20
N ASN A 130 19.90 27.39 -1.95
CA ASN A 130 18.81 28.24 -1.47
C ASN A 130 17.43 27.99 -2.14
N GLY A 131 17.28 26.90 -2.92
CA GLY A 131 16.05 26.59 -3.64
C GLY A 131 14.93 26.03 -2.76
N ILE A 132 13.68 26.25 -3.17
CA ILE A 132 12.49 25.82 -2.41
C ILE A 132 12.33 24.29 -2.28
N HIS A 133 13.07 23.48 -3.04
CA HIS A 133 13.11 22.03 -2.82
C HIS A 133 13.77 21.69 -1.48
N VAL A 134 14.75 22.48 -1.01
CA VAL A 134 15.34 22.29 0.33
C VAL A 134 14.25 22.39 1.39
N TRP A 135 13.29 23.30 1.22
CA TRP A 135 12.15 23.42 2.13
C TRP A 135 11.27 22.16 2.09
N VAL A 136 11.02 21.61 0.90
CA VAL A 136 10.21 20.37 0.71
C VAL A 136 10.92 19.15 1.30
N GLU A 137 12.22 18.99 1.05
CA GLU A 137 13.06 17.91 1.57
C GLU A 137 13.14 17.92 3.10
N ASN A 138 13.00 19.09 3.73
CA ASN A 138 12.95 19.27 5.18
C ASN A 138 11.49 19.27 5.74
N GLY A 139 10.52 18.70 5.01
CA GLY A 139 9.14 18.51 5.47
C GLY A 139 8.15 19.60 5.10
N GLY A 140 8.58 20.63 4.35
CA GLY A 140 7.76 21.75 3.91
C GLY A 140 7.53 22.81 4.99
N ILE A 141 6.70 23.81 4.67
CA ILE A 141 6.29 24.85 5.62
C ILE A 141 5.05 24.34 6.38
N VAL A 142 5.29 23.63 7.48
CA VAL A 142 4.25 23.09 8.36
C VAL A 142 4.46 23.62 9.78
N GLY A 143 3.41 24.17 10.40
CA GLY A 143 3.52 24.83 11.70
C GLY A 143 2.22 25.53 12.12
N ARG A 144 2.27 26.32 13.19
CA ARG A 144 1.11 27.06 13.69
C ARG A 144 0.90 28.34 12.89
N GLY A 145 -0.20 28.43 12.15
CA GLY A 145 -0.61 29.64 11.45
C GLY A 145 -1.40 30.58 12.36
N VAL A 146 -0.98 31.84 12.47
CA VAL A 146 -1.67 32.88 13.24
C VAL A 146 -2.16 33.97 12.29
N LEU A 147 -3.46 34.30 12.32
CA LEU A 147 -4.06 35.30 11.43
C LEU A 147 -4.37 36.60 12.17
N LEU A 148 -3.84 37.71 11.68
CA LEU A 148 -4.27 39.06 12.02
C LEU A 148 -5.19 39.61 10.92
N ASP A 149 -6.45 39.86 11.25
CA ASP A 149 -7.41 40.47 10.33
C ASP A 149 -7.37 42.00 10.41
N TYR A 150 -6.36 42.60 9.78
CA TYR A 150 -6.18 44.04 9.73
C TYR A 150 -7.37 44.74 9.04
N ALA A 151 -7.88 44.20 7.92
CA ALA A 151 -9.02 44.78 7.20
C ALA A 151 -10.30 44.81 8.04
N GLY A 152 -10.62 43.70 8.71
CA GLY A 152 -11.77 43.62 9.62
C GLY A 152 -11.63 44.57 10.80
N TRP A 153 -10.43 44.68 11.38
CA TRP A 153 -10.15 45.63 12.46
C TRP A 153 -10.25 47.09 12.02
N ALA A 154 -9.68 47.44 10.86
CA ALA A 154 -9.72 48.80 10.32
C ALA A 154 -11.17 49.25 10.09
N ALA A 155 -11.98 48.42 9.43
CA ALA A 155 -13.40 48.67 9.22
C ALA A 155 -14.16 48.84 10.56
N ALA A 156 -13.90 47.99 11.56
CA ALA A 156 -14.52 48.08 12.89
C ALA A 156 -14.13 49.36 13.66
N ASN A 157 -12.96 49.95 13.36
CA ASN A 157 -12.46 51.18 13.96
C ASN A 157 -12.68 52.43 13.07
N GLY A 158 -13.44 52.32 11.98
CA GLY A 158 -13.69 53.44 11.06
C GLY A 158 -12.46 53.95 10.32
N LYS A 159 -11.41 53.12 10.18
CA LYS A 159 -10.21 53.43 9.39
C LYS A 159 -10.42 52.98 7.94
N GLU A 160 -10.24 53.91 7.00
CA GLU A 160 -10.25 53.62 5.57
C GLU A 160 -8.98 52.85 5.16
N VAL A 161 -9.13 51.91 4.22
CA VAL A 161 -8.06 51.01 3.76
C VAL A 161 -8.00 51.03 2.24
N ASN A 162 -7.04 51.77 1.69
CA ASN A 162 -6.86 51.91 0.25
C ASN A 162 -5.81 50.91 -0.25
N CYS A 163 -6.28 49.74 -0.69
CA CYS A 163 -5.41 48.63 -1.10
C CYS A 163 -4.50 48.93 -2.29
N PHE A 164 -4.83 49.97 -3.08
CA PHE A 164 -4.10 50.43 -4.27
C PHE A 164 -3.43 51.79 -4.07
N GLU A 165 -3.20 52.19 -2.83
CA GLU A 165 -2.35 53.32 -2.47
C GLU A 165 -1.16 52.82 -1.66
N THR A 166 -0.04 53.53 -1.68
CA THR A 166 1.15 53.15 -0.89
C THR A 166 0.91 53.42 0.60
N GLN A 167 0.35 52.42 1.29
CA GLN A 167 0.02 52.48 2.71
C GLN A 167 0.85 51.48 3.50
N SER A 168 1.62 51.96 4.47
CA SER A 168 2.37 51.10 5.40
C SER A 168 1.53 50.77 6.64
N ILE A 169 1.57 49.52 7.08
CA ILE A 169 1.00 49.04 8.35
C ILE A 169 2.14 48.94 9.38
N PRO A 170 2.24 49.84 10.38
CA PRO A 170 3.30 49.80 11.39
C PRO A 170 3.18 48.62 12.34
N ALA A 171 4.29 48.23 12.95
CA ALA A 171 4.34 47.12 13.91
C ALA A 171 3.43 47.36 15.14
N THR A 172 3.36 48.62 15.61
CA THR A 172 2.44 49.04 16.69
C THR A 172 0.97 48.79 16.34
N VAL A 173 0.58 49.00 15.08
CA VAL A 173 -0.78 48.74 14.62
C VAL A 173 -1.06 47.24 14.52
N LEU A 174 -0.10 46.42 14.11
CA LEU A 174 -0.25 44.96 14.16
C LEU A 174 -0.35 44.43 15.60
N GLN A 175 0.33 45.06 16.56
CA GLN A 175 0.17 44.78 17.99
C GLN A 175 -1.24 45.17 18.49
N GLU A 176 -1.77 46.35 18.12
CA GLU A 176 -3.15 46.75 18.41
C GLU A 176 -4.17 45.75 17.84
N VAL A 177 -3.98 45.30 16.60
CA VAL A 177 -4.82 44.28 15.95
C VAL A 177 -4.75 42.97 16.74
N ALA A 178 -3.56 42.46 17.06
CA ALA A 178 -3.37 41.23 17.82
C ALA A 178 -4.05 41.27 19.20
N ILE A 179 -3.90 42.38 19.94
CA ILE A 179 -4.56 42.61 21.23
C ILE A 179 -6.09 42.62 21.07
N SER A 180 -6.62 43.30 20.05
CA SER A 180 -8.06 43.37 19.79
C SER A 180 -8.70 42.04 19.37
N GLN A 181 -7.88 41.11 18.85
CA GLN A 181 -8.29 39.79 18.36
C GLN A 181 -7.92 38.65 19.33
N ASP A 182 -7.50 38.98 20.56
CA ASP A 182 -7.07 38.03 21.61
C ASP A 182 -6.00 37.04 21.12
N THR A 183 -5.10 37.53 20.26
CA THR A 183 -4.13 36.70 19.52
C THR A 183 -2.77 36.70 20.21
N THR A 184 -2.30 35.51 20.60
CA THR A 184 -1.01 35.30 21.27
C THR A 184 0.00 34.58 20.37
N PHE A 185 1.21 35.13 20.29
CA PHE A 185 2.31 34.56 19.49
C PHE A 185 3.13 33.54 20.29
N ARG A 186 3.79 32.63 19.58
CA ARG A 186 4.75 31.65 20.06
C ARG A 186 5.91 31.51 19.06
N PRO A 187 7.12 31.12 19.50
CA PRO A 187 8.22 30.82 18.60
C PRO A 187 7.84 29.79 17.53
N GLY A 188 8.26 30.05 16.29
CA GLY A 188 7.92 29.22 15.13
C GLY A 188 6.55 29.51 14.49
N ASP A 189 5.81 30.52 14.97
CA ASP A 189 4.54 30.91 14.33
C ASP A 189 4.74 31.41 12.89
N ILE A 190 3.75 31.09 12.05
CA ILE A 190 3.62 31.61 10.68
C ILE A 190 2.55 32.71 10.72
N LEU A 191 2.96 33.97 10.60
CA LEU A 191 2.08 35.12 10.68
C LEU A 191 1.39 35.36 9.32
N PHE A 192 0.06 35.33 9.32
CA PHE A 192 -0.79 35.73 8.20
C PHE A 192 -1.41 37.10 8.50
N ILE A 193 -1.36 38.02 7.53
CA ILE A 193 -2.03 39.33 7.62
C ILE A 193 -3.09 39.42 6.52
N ARG A 194 -4.35 39.68 6.87
CA ARG A 194 -5.43 40.00 5.92
C ARG A 194 -5.55 41.53 5.79
N THR A 195 -4.93 42.06 4.74
CA THR A 195 -4.94 43.49 4.37
C THR A 195 -6.25 43.94 3.71
N GLY A 196 -6.99 43.00 3.10
CA GLY A 196 -8.16 43.28 2.26
C GLY A 196 -7.84 43.35 0.76
N TRP A 197 -6.55 43.28 0.38
CA TRP A 197 -6.10 43.54 -0.99
C TRP A 197 -6.81 42.71 -2.07
N THR A 198 -6.94 41.39 -1.89
CA THR A 198 -7.65 40.53 -2.85
C THR A 198 -9.11 40.92 -3.03
N GLN A 199 -9.81 41.25 -1.93
CA GLN A 199 -11.23 41.61 -1.98
C GLN A 199 -11.43 42.92 -2.76
N ALA A 200 -10.49 43.87 -2.65
CA ALA A 200 -10.47 45.07 -3.46
C ALA A 200 -10.13 44.78 -4.93
N TYR A 201 -9.21 43.84 -5.20
CA TYR A 201 -8.77 43.51 -6.56
C TYR A 201 -9.87 42.80 -7.37
N GLU A 202 -10.59 41.87 -6.74
CA GLU A 202 -11.72 41.15 -7.35
C GLU A 202 -12.92 42.06 -7.68
N GLN A 203 -12.91 43.32 -7.20
CA GLN A 203 -13.91 44.35 -7.53
C GLN A 203 -13.47 45.31 -8.64
N LEU A 204 -12.21 45.23 -9.10
CA LEU A 204 -11.72 46.11 -10.17
C LEU A 204 -12.27 45.70 -11.55
N SER A 205 -12.59 46.69 -12.37
CA SER A 205 -12.86 46.47 -13.80
C SER A 205 -11.57 46.11 -14.55
N PRO A 206 -11.65 45.42 -15.71
CA PRO A 206 -10.47 45.09 -16.52
C PRO A 206 -9.60 46.30 -16.89
N ALA A 207 -10.20 47.48 -17.08
CA ALA A 207 -9.47 48.72 -17.35
C ALA A 207 -8.67 49.20 -16.13
N GLN A 208 -9.19 49.05 -14.92
CA GLN A 208 -8.48 49.36 -13.67
C GLN A 208 -7.39 48.32 -13.38
N CYS A 209 -7.61 47.04 -13.69
CA CYS A 209 -6.57 46.01 -13.62
C CYS A 209 -5.42 46.31 -14.58
N GLN A 210 -5.70 46.76 -15.81
CA GLN A 210 -4.68 47.21 -16.76
C GLN A 210 -3.93 48.43 -16.23
N GLN A 211 -4.64 49.45 -15.77
CA GLN A 211 -4.03 50.65 -15.18
C GLN A 211 -3.11 50.29 -13.99
N LEU A 212 -3.49 49.33 -13.14
CA LEU A 212 -2.65 48.87 -12.03
C LEU A 212 -1.40 48.12 -12.51
N ALA A 213 -1.49 47.39 -13.62
CA ALA A 213 -0.36 46.68 -14.24
C ALA A 213 0.60 47.62 -15.00
N ASP A 214 0.11 48.76 -15.50
CA ASP A 214 0.89 49.77 -16.23
C ASP A 214 1.85 50.57 -15.30
N TYR A 215 1.65 50.54 -13.98
CA TYR A 215 2.60 51.11 -13.03
C TYR A 215 3.91 50.28 -12.99
N ALA A 216 5.05 50.96 -13.21
CA ALA A 216 6.38 50.36 -13.08
C ALA A 216 6.65 49.80 -11.67
N ALA A 217 6.04 50.40 -10.65
CA ALA A 217 5.90 49.87 -9.30
C ALA A 217 4.47 50.16 -8.82
N PRO A 218 3.57 49.17 -8.81
CA PRO A 218 2.19 49.37 -8.39
C PRO A 218 2.09 49.87 -6.95
N PRO A 219 1.29 50.91 -6.67
CA PRO A 219 1.00 51.33 -5.30
C PRO A 219 0.18 50.24 -4.60
N VAL A 220 0.65 49.79 -3.44
CA VAL A 220 0.01 48.73 -2.65
C VAL A 220 0.12 49.00 -1.16
N ILE A 221 -0.89 48.54 -0.41
CA ILE A 221 -0.80 48.41 1.04
C ILE A 221 0.17 47.28 1.41
N GLY A 222 0.94 47.44 2.49
CA GLY A 222 1.86 46.42 2.98
C GLY A 222 2.34 46.68 4.40
N VAL A 223 3.14 45.76 4.95
CA VAL A 223 3.82 45.98 6.24
C VAL A 223 4.88 47.07 6.11
N GLU A 224 5.05 47.87 7.16
CA GLU A 224 6.03 48.95 7.18
C GLU A 224 7.48 48.44 7.02
N SER A 225 8.22 49.01 6.07
CA SER A 225 9.65 48.73 5.86
C SER A 225 10.50 49.55 6.84
N SER A 226 10.49 49.18 8.12
CA SER A 226 11.20 49.85 9.21
C SER A 226 12.02 48.88 10.08
N GLU A 227 13.02 49.42 10.78
CA GLU A 227 13.73 48.65 11.81
C GLU A 227 12.78 48.17 12.91
N ALA A 228 11.77 48.97 13.28
CA ALA A 228 10.77 48.59 14.27
C ALA A 228 9.96 47.35 13.84
N MET A 229 9.61 47.22 12.55
CA MET A 229 8.97 46.03 12.01
C MET A 229 9.91 44.81 12.02
N LEU A 230 11.16 44.97 11.59
CA LEU A 230 12.15 43.89 11.58
C LEU A 230 12.44 43.38 13.00
N ARG A 231 12.61 44.31 13.96
CA ARG A 231 12.80 44.01 15.38
C ARG A 231 11.59 43.28 15.96
N TRP A 232 10.38 43.74 15.66
CA TRP A 232 9.15 43.07 16.12
C TRP A 232 9.01 41.64 15.58
N ILE A 233 9.28 41.41 14.29
CA ILE A 233 9.29 40.07 13.68
C ILE A 233 10.36 39.17 14.31
N TRP A 234 11.56 39.71 14.55
CA TRP A 234 12.67 39.02 15.19
C TRP A 234 12.33 38.62 16.63
N ASP A 235 11.82 39.56 17.43
CA ASP A 235 11.54 39.37 18.85
C ASP A 235 10.35 38.42 19.10
N LEU A 236 9.40 38.34 18.17
CA LEU A 236 8.32 37.34 18.18
C LEU A 236 8.74 35.94 17.72
N GLU A 237 9.95 35.76 17.19
CA GLU A 237 10.46 34.46 16.70
C GLU A 237 9.56 33.82 15.64
N LEU A 238 9.05 34.63 14.71
CA LEU A 238 8.21 34.16 13.60
C LEU A 238 9.05 33.36 12.60
N ALA A 239 8.58 32.17 12.22
CA ALA A 239 9.22 31.36 11.18
C ALA A 239 9.04 31.98 9.78
N ALA A 240 7.90 32.62 9.56
CA ALA A 240 7.54 33.29 8.31
C ALA A 240 6.45 34.35 8.51
N VAL A 241 6.40 35.33 7.61
CA VAL A 241 5.32 36.32 7.50
C VAL A 241 4.74 36.27 6.09
N LYS A 242 3.41 36.22 5.96
CA LYS A 242 2.68 36.07 4.69
C LYS A 242 1.44 36.97 4.65
N GLU A 243 1.19 37.57 3.50
CA GLU A 243 -0.09 38.23 3.23
C GLU A 243 -1.13 37.20 2.75
N ARG A 244 -2.35 37.26 3.28
CA ARG A 244 -3.41 36.29 2.98
C ARG A 244 -4.26 36.75 1.78
N LYS A 245 -4.09 36.08 0.62
CA LYS A 245 -4.78 36.41 -0.64
C LYS A 245 -6.14 35.71 -0.89
N LYS A 246 -6.88 35.22 0.13
CA LYS A 246 -8.21 34.61 -0.06
C LYS A 246 -9.09 34.63 1.19
N GLU A 247 -10.37 34.94 1.03
CA GLU A 247 -11.33 35.15 2.14
C GLU A 247 -11.93 33.84 2.72
N MET A 248 -12.65 33.97 3.84
CA MET A 248 -13.47 32.92 4.45
C MET A 248 -14.89 33.48 4.60
N VAL A 249 -15.87 32.89 3.90
CA VAL A 249 -17.27 33.32 4.00
C VAL A 249 -17.86 32.85 5.33
N LEU A 250 -17.78 33.71 6.35
CA LEU A 250 -18.62 33.61 7.53
C LEU A 250 -19.97 34.25 7.20
N GLY A 251 -20.99 33.41 6.98
CA GLY A 251 -22.35 33.89 6.70
C GLY A 251 -22.90 34.74 7.85
N ASN A 252 -23.47 35.90 7.51
CA ASN A 252 -24.15 36.79 8.45
C ASN A 252 -25.39 36.10 9.06
N ALA A 253 -25.21 35.44 10.19
CA ALA A 253 -26.28 35.07 11.11
C ALA A 253 -26.22 36.01 12.32
N GLY A 254 -27.11 37.00 12.37
CA GLY A 254 -27.15 37.97 13.46
C GLY A 254 -27.48 37.31 14.80
N ILE A 255 -26.49 37.14 15.67
CA ILE A 255 -26.67 36.62 17.02
C ILE A 255 -27.27 37.73 17.90
N THR A 256 -28.60 37.85 17.85
CA THR A 256 -29.34 38.52 18.91
C THR A 256 -29.22 37.69 20.19
N ARG A 257 -28.69 38.29 21.25
CA ARG A 257 -28.58 37.66 22.57
C ARG A 257 -29.98 37.33 23.11
N ARG A 258 -30.34 36.05 23.13
CA ARG A 258 -31.31 35.50 24.09
C ARG A 258 -30.66 34.36 24.85
N SER A 259 -30.77 34.43 26.17
CA SER A 259 -30.25 33.43 27.10
C SER A 259 -31.15 32.20 27.13
N GLU A 260 -30.67 31.07 26.63
CA GLU A 260 -31.17 29.76 27.05
C GLU A 260 -29.99 28.91 27.55
N ASP A 261 -30.01 28.65 28.85
CA ASP A 261 -29.07 27.75 29.50
C ASP A 261 -29.31 26.31 29.03
N ARG A 262 -28.33 25.76 28.30
CA ARG A 262 -28.26 24.33 27.95
C ARG A 262 -26.99 23.68 28.48
N SER A 263 -26.88 23.64 29.80
CA SER A 263 -26.33 22.52 30.59
C SER A 263 -25.49 21.50 29.80
N ARG A 264 -24.15 21.60 29.93
CA ARG A 264 -23.20 20.56 29.47
C ARG A 264 -23.60 19.17 30.00
N ARG A 265 -23.45 18.14 29.16
CA ARG A 265 -23.82 16.75 29.47
C ARG A 265 -22.75 16.11 30.35
N SER A 266 -23.10 15.64 31.56
CA SER A 266 -22.14 15.00 32.46
C SER A 266 -21.79 13.57 32.01
N MET A 267 -20.51 13.21 31.96
CA MET A 267 -20.07 11.84 31.64
C MET A 267 -20.47 10.80 32.71
N VAL A 268 -20.71 11.22 33.96
CA VAL A 268 -21.12 10.32 35.05
C VAL A 268 -22.35 10.86 35.78
N ALA A 269 -23.43 10.07 35.80
CA ALA A 269 -24.64 10.39 36.57
C ALA A 269 -24.53 9.91 38.03
N CYS A 270 -24.94 10.76 38.99
CA CYS A 270 -24.99 10.40 40.41
C CYS A 270 -25.98 9.27 40.70
N ASN A 271 -25.81 8.60 41.84
CA ASN A 271 -26.53 7.38 42.20
C ASN A 271 -28.05 7.58 42.23
N ARG A 272 -28.51 8.75 42.68
CA ARG A 272 -29.94 9.09 42.77
C ARG A 272 -30.58 9.35 41.41
N CYS A 273 -29.87 10.01 40.48
CA CYS A 273 -30.35 10.17 39.11
C CYS A 273 -30.29 8.84 38.34
N ARG A 274 -29.25 8.02 38.58
CA ARG A 274 -29.07 6.68 38.02
C ARG A 274 -30.21 5.74 38.44
N SER A 275 -30.54 5.67 39.74
CA SER A 275 -31.64 4.82 40.23
C SER A 275 -33.03 5.25 39.73
N ARG A 276 -33.24 6.55 39.51
CA ARG A 276 -34.49 7.10 38.94
C ARG A 276 -34.55 7.11 37.41
N LYS A 277 -33.48 6.70 36.72
CA LYS A 277 -33.34 6.78 35.24
C LYS A 277 -33.59 8.19 34.66
N THR A 278 -33.35 9.24 35.46
CA THR A 278 -33.52 10.65 35.06
C THR A 278 -32.20 11.27 34.65
N ARG A 279 -32.23 12.27 33.74
CA ARG A 279 -31.01 13.02 33.35
C ARG A 279 -30.31 13.63 34.57
N CYS A 280 -28.98 13.55 34.56
CA CYS A 280 -28.11 14.16 35.57
C CYS A 280 -27.31 15.29 34.89
N ALA A 281 -27.30 16.47 35.51
CA ALA A 281 -26.48 17.61 35.13
C ALA A 281 -25.48 17.88 36.29
N GLY A 282 -24.71 16.86 36.65
CA GLY A 282 -23.77 16.89 37.77
C GLY A 282 -22.33 17.07 37.31
N ASN A 283 -21.53 17.78 38.08
CA ASN A 283 -20.09 17.87 37.84
C ASN A 283 -19.35 17.40 39.10
N PRO A 284 -18.90 16.13 39.19
CA PRO A 284 -18.17 15.64 40.36
C PRO A 284 -16.96 16.55 40.68
N PRO A 285 -16.71 16.89 41.96
CA PRO A 285 -17.33 16.35 43.17
C PRO A 285 -18.63 17.04 43.62
N HIS A 286 -19.15 18.02 42.87
CA HIS A 286 -20.29 18.83 43.29
C HIS A 286 -21.65 18.12 43.13
N PRO A 287 -22.63 18.39 44.01
CA PRO A 287 -23.97 17.82 43.92
C PRO A 287 -24.71 18.37 42.68
N CYS A 288 -25.43 17.51 41.95
CA CYS A 288 -26.24 17.97 40.82
C CYS A 288 -27.48 18.75 41.30
N ALA A 289 -27.93 19.73 40.50
CA ALA A 289 -29.11 20.57 40.81
C ALA A 289 -30.33 19.74 41.25
N ALA A 290 -30.68 18.71 40.46
CA ALA A 290 -31.78 17.79 40.75
C ALA A 290 -31.66 16.97 42.06
N CYS A 291 -30.54 17.05 42.78
CA CYS A 291 -30.39 16.56 44.16
C CYS A 291 -30.40 17.69 45.20
N VAL A 292 -29.84 18.86 44.87
CA VAL A 292 -29.89 20.08 45.70
C VAL A 292 -31.34 20.54 45.89
N ASP A 293 -32.11 20.67 44.80
CA ASP A 293 -33.50 21.20 44.78
C ASP A 293 -34.48 20.43 45.69
N VAL A 294 -34.11 19.21 46.07
CA VAL A 294 -34.93 18.25 46.83
C VAL A 294 -34.26 17.83 48.13
N GLY A 295 -33.20 18.57 48.54
CA GLY A 295 -32.54 18.41 49.84
C GLY A 295 -31.98 17.00 50.09
N LYS A 296 -31.54 16.29 49.05
CA LYS A 296 -30.98 14.92 49.17
C LYS A 296 -29.51 14.90 48.81
N HIS A 297 -28.72 14.21 49.63
CA HIS A 297 -27.28 14.09 49.45
C HIS A 297 -26.97 13.43 48.09
N CYS A 298 -26.17 14.11 47.28
CA CYS A 298 -25.78 13.67 45.95
C CYS A 298 -24.47 12.89 46.05
N VAL A 299 -24.53 11.57 45.87
CA VAL A 299 -23.36 10.69 45.94
C VAL A 299 -23.13 10.07 44.57
N TYR A 300 -21.87 10.04 44.15
CA TYR A 300 -21.39 9.29 42.99
C TYR A 300 -20.57 8.11 43.53
N SER A 301 -21.04 6.87 43.36
CA SER A 301 -20.25 5.70 43.76
C SER A 301 -19.20 5.38 42.70
N GLU A 302 -17.96 5.15 43.13
CA GLU A 302 -16.96 4.49 42.31
C GLU A 302 -17.47 3.09 41.93
N ALA A 303 -17.67 2.85 40.65
CA ALA A 303 -17.92 1.52 40.10
C ALA A 303 -16.77 1.20 39.15
N GLU A 304 -16.03 0.13 39.47
CA GLU A 304 -14.92 -0.47 38.71
C GLU A 304 -13.82 0.49 38.21
N LYS A 305 -12.70 0.49 38.94
CA LYS A 305 -11.46 1.18 38.57
C LYS A 305 -10.80 0.55 37.35
N ARG A 306 -11.23 0.92 36.14
CA ARG A 306 -10.29 1.04 35.01
C ARG A 306 -9.55 2.35 35.18
N VAL A 307 -8.30 2.28 35.67
CA VAL A 307 -7.41 3.44 35.73
C VAL A 307 -6.93 3.72 34.30
N SER A 308 -7.58 4.64 33.59
CA SER A 308 -7.09 5.12 32.30
C SER A 308 -5.92 6.08 32.52
N ILE A 309 -4.71 5.56 32.51
CA ILE A 309 -3.47 6.34 32.48
C ILE A 309 -3.32 6.88 31.06
N THR A 310 -3.25 8.20 30.87
CA THR A 310 -2.87 8.75 29.56
C THR A 310 -1.41 8.42 29.28
N GLU A 311 -1.08 8.06 28.04
CA GLU A 311 0.30 7.67 27.71
C GLU A 311 1.33 8.80 28.00
N SER A 312 0.90 10.06 27.92
CA SER A 312 1.68 11.20 28.38
C SER A 312 2.00 11.16 29.87
N TYR A 313 1.07 10.72 30.74
CA TYR A 313 1.27 10.59 32.18
C TYR A 313 2.09 9.33 32.53
N TYR A 314 1.96 8.25 31.75
CA TYR A 314 2.83 7.08 31.84
C TYR A 314 4.29 7.43 31.51
N ARG A 315 4.52 8.08 30.37
CA ARG A 315 5.86 8.56 29.96
C ARG A 315 6.39 9.67 30.89
N GLN A 316 5.51 10.44 31.54
CA GLN A 316 5.89 11.41 32.58
C GLN A 316 6.32 10.73 33.88
N LEU A 317 5.70 9.62 34.28
CA LEU A 317 6.16 8.81 35.40
C LEU A 317 7.51 8.12 35.10
N GLN A 318 7.71 7.65 33.87
CA GLN A 318 9.01 7.12 33.42
C GLN A 318 10.11 8.20 33.38
N SER A 319 9.80 9.46 33.03
CA SER A 319 10.77 10.56 33.01
C SER A 319 10.98 11.28 34.35
N GLN A 320 10.13 11.00 35.35
CA GLN A 320 10.25 11.54 36.71
C GLN A 320 11.01 10.62 37.70
N ALA A 321 11.73 9.61 37.20
CA ALA A 321 12.70 8.84 37.98
C ALA A 321 14.14 9.30 37.70
N PRO A 322 14.61 10.43 38.26
CA PRO A 322 16.01 10.81 38.17
C PRO A 322 16.88 9.84 38.98
N ALA A 323 18.04 9.51 38.42
CA ALA A 323 19.09 8.80 39.13
C ALA A 323 19.46 9.54 40.43
N SER A 324 19.32 8.87 41.57
CA SER A 324 19.80 9.35 42.86
C SER A 324 19.96 8.19 43.85
N ARG A 325 21.10 7.51 43.77
CA ARG A 325 21.99 7.20 44.92
C ARG A 325 23.10 6.23 44.52
N GLU A 326 24.21 6.79 44.03
CA GLU A 326 25.51 6.22 44.36
C GLU A 326 25.79 6.43 45.86
N GLY A 327 26.53 5.49 46.46
CA GLY A 327 27.48 5.79 47.54
C GLY A 327 26.94 6.03 48.95
N SER A 328 26.78 4.95 49.73
CA SER A 328 27.26 4.94 51.13
C SER A 328 27.55 3.53 51.63
N HIS A 329 28.81 3.08 51.49
CA HIS A 329 29.35 2.02 52.33
C HIS A 329 29.55 2.54 53.77
N PRO A 330 29.40 1.66 54.76
CA PRO A 330 30.48 1.42 55.72
C PRO A 330 31.03 -0.02 55.65
N THR A 331 32.19 -0.19 56.27
CA THR A 331 33.14 -1.30 56.13
C THR A 331 32.84 -2.52 57.07
N PRO A 332 33.59 -3.64 56.98
CA PRO A 332 33.02 -4.99 57.10
C PRO A 332 33.23 -5.69 58.45
N SER A 333 32.53 -6.83 58.63
CA SER A 333 33.05 -8.00 59.34
C SER A 333 32.16 -9.25 59.14
N SER A 334 32.73 -10.43 59.46
CA SER A 334 32.12 -11.77 59.56
C SER A 334 31.55 -12.45 58.30
N GLU A 335 32.44 -13.18 57.62
CA GLU A 335 32.23 -14.62 57.32
C GLU A 335 31.72 -15.40 58.56
N PRO A 336 31.03 -16.58 58.46
CA PRO A 336 31.50 -17.69 57.60
C PRO A 336 30.48 -18.72 57.04
N SER A 337 30.82 -19.23 55.83
CA SER A 337 30.92 -20.67 55.48
C SER A 337 29.68 -21.60 55.28
N ILE A 338 29.96 -22.70 54.55
CA ILE A 338 29.29 -24.03 54.49
C ILE A 338 28.18 -24.26 53.43
N SER A 339 28.66 -24.69 52.25
CA SER A 339 28.35 -25.94 51.52
C SER A 339 26.97 -26.28 50.90
N ASN A 340 27.10 -26.89 49.71
CA ASN A 340 26.35 -28.06 49.18
C ASN A 340 24.94 -27.88 48.56
N ARG A 341 24.94 -28.12 47.23
CA ARG A 341 24.22 -29.19 46.50
C ARG A 341 22.81 -28.97 45.92
N TYR A 342 22.78 -29.13 44.60
CA TYR A 342 21.78 -29.79 43.73
C TYR A 342 20.37 -29.18 43.59
N SER A 343 20.01 -28.90 42.32
CA SER A 343 18.66 -28.94 41.69
C SER A 343 17.52 -28.13 42.34
N ASP A 344 16.63 -27.45 41.62
CA ASP A 344 16.12 -27.77 40.27
C ASP A 344 15.53 -26.54 39.56
N GLU A 345 15.25 -26.70 38.26
CA GLU A 345 14.31 -25.97 37.36
C GLU A 345 13.99 -24.46 37.52
N GLY A 346 14.02 -23.76 36.36
CA GLY A 346 13.29 -22.50 36.13
C GLY A 346 14.11 -21.36 35.50
N PRO A 347 14.08 -21.15 34.18
CA PRO A 347 14.54 -19.89 33.60
C PRO A 347 13.56 -18.76 33.99
N PRO A 348 14.04 -17.58 34.42
CA PRO A 348 13.15 -16.49 34.79
C PRO A 348 12.46 -15.89 33.56
N GLU A 349 11.13 -15.75 33.63
CA GLU A 349 10.31 -15.07 32.62
C GLU A 349 10.88 -13.67 32.32
N ARG A 350 11.21 -13.43 31.05
CA ARG A 350 11.46 -12.09 30.50
C ARG A 350 10.29 -11.72 29.59
N ASP A 351 9.22 -11.23 30.21
CA ASP A 351 8.26 -10.36 29.52
C ASP A 351 8.98 -9.09 29.00
N ASP A 352 8.33 -8.43 28.02
CA ASP A 352 8.72 -7.15 27.40
C ASP A 352 9.94 -7.14 26.43
N TRP A 353 9.86 -7.88 25.32
CA TRP A 353 10.70 -7.61 24.13
C TRP A 353 10.00 -7.59 22.76
N TRP A 354 8.69 -7.89 22.68
CA TRP A 354 7.98 -8.25 21.44
C TRP A 354 7.51 -7.06 20.55
N TYR A 355 8.23 -5.93 20.51
CA TYR A 355 7.92 -4.83 19.58
C TYR A 355 9.15 -4.01 19.14
N LYS A 356 9.81 -4.43 18.06
CA LYS A 356 10.63 -3.56 17.19
C LYS A 356 9.84 -3.26 15.89
N GLY A 357 9.10 -2.17 15.88
CA GLY A 357 7.96 -1.96 14.97
C GLY A 357 8.25 -1.47 13.55
N THR A 358 9.24 -1.99 12.82
CA THR A 358 9.59 -1.50 11.46
C THR A 358 9.70 -2.55 10.35
N ASP A 359 9.92 -3.81 10.65
CA ASP A 359 10.56 -4.74 9.67
C ASP A 359 9.60 -5.31 8.61
N ASN A 360 8.31 -5.00 8.73
CA ASN A 360 7.26 -5.33 7.76
C ASN A 360 6.83 -4.13 6.90
N LEU A 361 7.50 -2.98 7.03
CA LEU A 361 7.18 -1.74 6.32
C LEU A 361 8.17 -1.49 5.18
N PHE A 362 7.68 -1.54 3.94
CA PHE A 362 8.49 -1.31 2.74
C PHE A 362 8.12 -0.01 2.06
N LEU A 363 9.15 0.75 1.65
CA LEU A 363 8.99 1.94 0.82
C LEU A 363 8.27 1.61 -0.50
N ASN A 364 7.20 2.35 -0.77
CA ASN A 364 6.45 2.32 -2.02
C ASN A 364 7.03 3.35 -3.02
N ARG A 365 6.32 3.56 -4.15
CA ARG A 365 6.71 4.53 -5.18
C ARG A 365 6.54 6.01 -4.81
N SER A 366 5.71 6.35 -3.83
CA SER A 366 5.54 7.72 -3.31
C SER A 366 6.52 8.05 -2.18
N GLY A 367 7.39 7.11 -1.78
CA GLY A 367 8.29 7.27 -0.62
C GLY A 367 7.60 7.01 0.72
N GLU A 368 6.40 6.43 0.71
CA GLU A 368 5.63 6.08 1.90
C GLU A 368 5.84 4.61 2.26
N HIS A 369 5.81 4.30 3.55
CA HIS A 369 5.99 2.95 4.07
C HIS A 369 4.67 2.17 4.02
N HIS A 370 4.64 1.07 3.25
CA HIS A 370 3.50 0.16 3.12
C HIS A 370 3.78 -1.18 3.81
N PHE A 371 2.77 -1.70 4.50
CA PHE A 371 2.86 -3.00 5.17
C PHE A 371 2.83 -4.17 4.17
N VAL A 372 3.79 -5.09 4.29
CA VAL A 372 3.77 -6.40 3.62
C VAL A 372 4.22 -7.46 4.62
N GLY A 373 3.26 -8.21 5.17
CA GLY A 373 3.51 -9.21 6.21
C GLY A 373 4.19 -10.50 5.73
N ALA A 374 4.73 -11.26 6.70
CA ALA A 374 5.61 -12.41 6.51
C ALA A 374 5.05 -13.56 5.64
N SER A 375 3.72 -13.74 5.55
CA SER A 375 3.12 -14.76 4.66
C SER A 375 3.27 -14.44 3.17
N SER A 376 3.59 -13.19 2.81
CA SER A 376 3.75 -12.80 1.41
C SER A 376 5.06 -13.31 0.82
N THR A 377 4.98 -13.97 -0.34
CA THR A 377 6.17 -14.39 -1.12
C THR A 377 7.06 -13.20 -1.50
N THR A 378 6.49 -11.99 -1.64
CA THR A 378 7.24 -10.74 -1.81
C THR A 378 8.12 -10.43 -0.59
N HIS A 379 7.54 -10.42 0.62
CA HIS A 379 8.26 -10.07 1.86
C HIS A 379 9.51 -10.95 2.00
N LEU A 380 9.32 -12.24 1.76
CA LEU A 380 10.35 -13.27 1.79
C LEU A 380 11.47 -13.04 0.77
N ALA A 381 11.12 -12.76 -0.49
CA ALA A 381 12.11 -12.44 -1.53
C ALA A 381 12.86 -11.12 -1.24
N LYS A 382 12.22 -10.16 -0.57
CA LYS A 382 12.89 -8.93 -0.09
C LYS A 382 13.93 -9.24 0.98
N ARG A 383 13.62 -10.11 1.95
CA ARG A 383 14.53 -10.50 3.04
C ARG A 383 15.78 -11.23 2.56
N LEU A 384 15.66 -12.06 1.52
CA LEU A 384 16.80 -12.80 0.95
C LEU A 384 17.77 -11.93 0.14
N ASN A 385 17.31 -10.82 -0.45
CA ASN A 385 18.15 -9.93 -1.25
C ASN A 385 17.69 -8.46 -1.16
N PRO A 386 17.81 -7.81 0.02
CA PRO A 386 17.28 -6.46 0.24
C PRO A 386 18.00 -5.38 -0.58
N GLY A 387 19.19 -5.67 -1.11
CA GLY A 387 19.94 -4.79 -2.02
C GLY A 387 19.46 -4.83 -3.48
N SER A 388 18.57 -5.74 -3.87
CA SER A 388 18.12 -5.86 -5.26
C SER A 388 17.32 -4.64 -5.72
N LYS A 389 17.81 -3.99 -6.78
CA LYS A 389 17.13 -2.87 -7.45
C LYS A 389 15.83 -3.31 -8.14
N ASN A 390 15.66 -4.60 -8.41
CA ASN A 390 14.43 -5.15 -9.01
C ASN A 390 13.26 -5.17 -8.03
N LEU A 391 13.50 -5.09 -6.72
CA LEU A 391 12.45 -5.00 -5.69
C LEU A 391 11.59 -3.72 -5.80
N ALA A 392 12.11 -2.64 -6.40
CA ALA A 392 11.35 -1.43 -6.71
C ALA A 392 10.27 -1.66 -7.80
N TRP A 393 10.34 -2.77 -8.53
CA TRP A 393 9.44 -3.12 -9.62
C TRP A 393 8.26 -4.00 -9.17
N ASP A 394 8.32 -4.64 -8.00
CA ASP A 394 7.18 -5.40 -7.44
C ASP A 394 5.97 -4.49 -7.07
N VAL A 395 6.14 -3.17 -7.13
CA VAL A 395 5.11 -2.12 -6.98
C VAL A 395 4.68 -1.53 -8.35
N ARG A 396 5.13 -2.09 -9.48
CA ARG A 396 4.65 -1.71 -10.82
C ARG A 396 3.27 -2.33 -11.07
N PRO A 397 2.25 -1.54 -11.42
CA PRO A 397 1.05 -2.10 -12.03
C PRO A 397 1.39 -2.71 -13.39
N LEU A 398 0.53 -3.60 -13.90
CA LEU A 398 0.66 -4.22 -15.24
C LEU A 398 0.36 -3.26 -16.42
N TYR A 399 0.63 -1.96 -16.24
CA TYR A 399 0.47 -0.87 -17.20
C TYR A 399 1.42 0.27 -16.81
N ASP A 400 2.03 0.92 -17.79
CA ASP A 400 3.21 1.78 -17.55
C ASP A 400 2.90 3.11 -16.84
N ASP A 401 1.71 3.67 -17.07
CA ASP A 401 1.28 4.94 -16.46
C ASP A 401 0.26 4.73 -15.33
N PRO A 402 0.61 4.95 -14.04
CA PRO A 402 -0.32 4.94 -12.90
C PRO A 402 -1.47 5.96 -12.98
N SER A 403 -1.40 6.92 -13.90
CA SER A 403 -2.50 7.81 -14.25
C SER A 403 -3.51 7.14 -15.18
N SER A 404 -3.19 6.07 -15.91
CA SER A 404 -4.10 5.45 -16.89
C SER A 404 -5.43 4.99 -16.30
N LEU A 405 -5.49 4.51 -15.04
CA LEU A 405 -6.78 4.25 -14.36
C LEU A 405 -7.51 5.53 -13.92
N ARG A 406 -6.81 6.65 -13.75
CA ARG A 406 -7.36 7.96 -13.35
C ARG A 406 -7.73 8.85 -14.55
N ARG A 407 -7.14 8.63 -15.73
CA ARG A 407 -7.45 9.36 -16.97
C ARG A 407 -8.93 9.19 -17.30
N PRO A 408 -9.71 10.29 -17.44
CA PRO A 408 -11.11 10.22 -17.81
C PRO A 408 -11.30 9.39 -19.07
N VAL A 409 -12.12 8.35 -18.99
CA VAL A 409 -12.63 7.70 -20.20
C VAL A 409 -13.78 8.55 -20.71
N GLY A 410 -13.77 8.90 -22.00
CA GLY A 410 -14.71 9.86 -22.58
C GLY A 410 -16.18 9.57 -22.26
N GLY A 411 -17.04 10.59 -22.32
CA GLY A 411 -18.45 10.48 -21.88
C GLY A 411 -19.23 9.34 -22.52
N SER A 412 -18.89 8.97 -23.75
CA SER A 412 -19.41 7.83 -24.51
C SER A 412 -19.21 6.47 -23.80
N LEU A 413 -20.21 5.60 -23.93
CA LEU A 413 -20.08 4.17 -23.59
C LEU A 413 -19.00 3.49 -24.45
N PRO A 414 -18.33 2.43 -23.94
CA PRO A 414 -17.41 1.65 -24.76
C PRO A 414 -18.15 0.97 -25.89
N GLN A 415 -17.55 0.90 -27.08
CA GLN A 415 -18.03 0.00 -28.12
C GLN A 415 -17.92 -1.45 -27.61
N LEU A 416 -19.06 -2.09 -27.43
CA LEU A 416 -19.13 -3.49 -27.02
C LEU A 416 -18.67 -4.41 -28.17
N PRO A 417 -18.08 -5.59 -27.86
CA PRO A 417 -17.82 -6.62 -28.87
C PRO A 417 -19.11 -7.12 -29.52
N PRO A 418 -19.07 -7.85 -30.65
CA PRO A 418 -20.26 -8.56 -31.16
C PRO A 418 -20.86 -9.50 -30.09
N PHE A 419 -22.19 -9.65 -30.05
CA PHE A 419 -22.91 -10.43 -29.01
C PHE A 419 -22.34 -11.85 -28.85
N GLU A 420 -22.21 -12.59 -29.96
CA GLU A 420 -21.61 -13.94 -30.00
C GLU A 420 -20.12 -13.98 -29.63
N PHE A 421 -19.42 -12.85 -29.67
CA PHE A 421 -18.05 -12.76 -29.15
C PHE A 421 -18.06 -12.48 -27.64
N ALA A 422 -18.95 -11.62 -27.13
CA ALA A 422 -19.14 -11.41 -25.70
C ALA A 422 -19.54 -12.71 -24.97
N LYS A 423 -20.46 -13.49 -25.55
CA LYS A 423 -20.87 -14.81 -25.04
C LYS A 423 -19.68 -15.80 -24.98
N ARG A 424 -18.78 -15.77 -25.98
CA ARG A 424 -17.53 -16.55 -25.94
C ARG A 424 -16.55 -16.04 -24.88
N LEU A 425 -16.39 -14.73 -24.72
CA LEU A 425 -15.54 -14.14 -23.68
C LEU A 425 -16.00 -14.50 -22.26
N PHE A 426 -17.31 -14.62 -22.02
CA PHE A 426 -17.83 -15.20 -20.79
C PHE A 426 -17.33 -16.63 -20.57
N TRP A 427 -17.47 -17.53 -21.55
CA TRP A 427 -16.99 -18.91 -21.38
C TRP A 427 -15.47 -19.00 -21.14
N VAL A 428 -14.68 -18.11 -21.75
CA VAL A 428 -13.25 -17.98 -21.44
C VAL A 428 -13.03 -17.55 -19.98
N GLN A 429 -13.69 -16.49 -19.50
CA GLN A 429 -13.63 -16.08 -18.10
C GLN A 429 -14.09 -17.20 -17.14
N TYR A 430 -15.15 -17.90 -17.52
CA TYR A 430 -15.81 -18.91 -16.71
C TYR A 430 -14.90 -20.13 -16.49
N ALA A 431 -14.17 -20.56 -17.51
CA ALA A 431 -13.21 -21.66 -17.41
C ALA A 431 -12.07 -21.41 -16.40
N TYR A 432 -11.69 -20.15 -16.19
CA TYR A 432 -10.58 -19.77 -15.31
C TYR A 432 -11.02 -19.44 -13.88
N ILE A 433 -12.14 -18.71 -13.72
CA ILE A 433 -12.60 -18.24 -12.40
C ILE A 433 -14.10 -18.48 -12.12
N GLY A 434 -14.88 -18.91 -13.12
CA GLY A 434 -16.32 -19.11 -13.00
C GLY A 434 -16.73 -20.23 -12.06
N THR A 435 -15.91 -21.27 -11.89
CA THR A 435 -16.23 -22.39 -10.97
C THR A 435 -15.52 -22.30 -9.63
N ILE A 436 -14.34 -21.65 -9.53
CA ILE A 436 -13.67 -21.40 -8.24
C ILE A 436 -14.21 -20.18 -7.49
N PHE A 437 -14.84 -19.21 -8.17
CA PHE A 437 -15.49 -18.05 -7.53
C PHE A 437 -16.97 -17.87 -7.89
N SER A 438 -17.59 -18.63 -8.80
CA SER A 438 -19.06 -18.72 -9.03
C SER A 438 -19.93 -17.45 -8.86
N LEU A 439 -19.40 -16.29 -9.26
CA LEU A 439 -20.02 -14.96 -9.04
C LEU A 439 -21.25 -14.71 -9.93
N ILE A 440 -21.43 -15.51 -10.98
CA ILE A 440 -22.58 -15.46 -11.89
C ILE A 440 -22.77 -16.82 -12.57
N GLN A 441 -24.01 -17.19 -12.86
CA GLN A 441 -24.33 -18.42 -13.60
C GLN A 441 -24.44 -18.16 -15.12
N PRO A 442 -24.18 -19.15 -16.00
CA PRO A 442 -24.25 -18.96 -17.45
C PRO A 442 -25.56 -18.39 -17.98
N LEU A 443 -26.70 -18.88 -17.49
CA LEU A 443 -28.03 -18.40 -17.90
C LEU A 443 -28.27 -16.95 -17.47
N GLU A 444 -27.95 -16.62 -16.21
CA GLU A 444 -28.07 -15.28 -15.64
C GLU A 444 -27.15 -14.26 -16.35
N PHE A 445 -25.97 -14.69 -16.80
CA PHE A 445 -25.12 -13.86 -17.65
C PHE A 445 -25.71 -13.65 -19.04
N GLU A 446 -26.29 -14.68 -19.67
CA GLU A 446 -26.89 -14.57 -20.99
C GLU A 446 -28.09 -13.62 -20.99
N GLU A 447 -28.95 -13.69 -19.96
CA GLU A 447 -30.03 -12.73 -19.73
C GLU A 447 -29.50 -11.29 -19.53
N ARG A 448 -28.47 -11.11 -18.69
CA ARG A 448 -27.82 -9.79 -18.48
C ARG A 448 -27.15 -9.25 -19.74
N LEU A 449 -26.58 -10.12 -20.57
CA LEU A 449 -25.97 -9.76 -21.84
C LEU A 449 -27.03 -9.28 -22.83
N ASP A 450 -28.17 -9.97 -22.93
CA ASP A 450 -29.30 -9.56 -23.78
C ASP A 450 -29.81 -8.15 -23.40
N LEU A 451 -30.03 -7.89 -22.11
CA LEU A 451 -30.41 -6.57 -21.60
C LEU A 451 -29.40 -5.48 -22.01
N VAL A 452 -28.10 -5.74 -21.86
CA VAL A 452 -27.03 -4.77 -22.17
C VAL A 452 -26.91 -4.45 -23.67
N TYR A 453 -27.33 -5.36 -24.56
CA TYR A 453 -27.25 -5.17 -26.01
C TYR A 453 -28.53 -4.60 -26.62
N HIS A 454 -29.71 -4.94 -26.06
CA HIS A 454 -31.00 -4.58 -26.64
C HIS A 454 -31.73 -3.45 -25.91
N GLN A 455 -31.31 -3.06 -24.71
CA GLN A 455 -31.93 -1.97 -23.94
C GLN A 455 -30.95 -0.79 -23.73
N PRO A 456 -31.41 0.47 -23.81
CA PRO A 456 -30.57 1.62 -23.49
C PRO A 456 -30.25 1.64 -21.99
N LEU A 457 -29.00 1.97 -21.64
CA LEU A 457 -28.58 2.07 -20.25
C LEU A 457 -29.29 3.23 -19.53
N ASP A 458 -30.07 2.91 -18.51
CA ASP A 458 -30.60 3.88 -17.57
C ASP A 458 -29.55 4.22 -16.50
N PHE A 459 -28.95 5.41 -16.61
CA PHE A 459 -27.97 5.93 -15.64
C PHE A 459 -28.58 6.29 -14.28
N SER A 460 -29.91 6.44 -14.19
CA SER A 460 -30.61 6.68 -12.93
C SER A 460 -30.95 5.38 -12.20
N HIS A 461 -31.01 4.25 -12.91
CA HIS A 461 -31.30 2.95 -12.31
C HIS A 461 -30.02 2.20 -11.94
N ARG A 462 -29.76 2.16 -10.63
CA ARG A 462 -28.57 1.55 -10.04
C ARG A 462 -28.34 0.09 -10.46
N GLU A 463 -29.39 -0.72 -10.54
CA GLU A 463 -29.24 -2.13 -10.94
C GLU A 463 -28.82 -2.25 -12.41
N SER A 464 -29.34 -1.40 -13.31
CA SER A 464 -28.89 -1.33 -14.71
C SER A 464 -27.41 -0.94 -14.81
N CYS A 465 -26.96 0.05 -14.02
CA CYS A 465 -25.55 0.41 -13.92
C CYS A 465 -24.68 -0.76 -13.43
N LEU A 466 -25.11 -1.49 -12.39
CA LEU A 466 -24.40 -2.66 -11.86
C LEU A 466 -24.37 -3.85 -12.84
N VAL A 467 -25.46 -4.11 -13.56
CA VAL A 467 -25.51 -5.14 -14.62
C VAL A 467 -24.55 -4.78 -15.75
N TYR A 468 -24.56 -3.52 -16.21
CA TYR A 468 -23.62 -3.04 -17.23
C TYR A 468 -22.17 -3.14 -16.74
N CYS A 469 -21.91 -2.77 -15.48
CA CYS A 469 -20.61 -2.93 -14.82
C CYS A 469 -20.14 -4.40 -14.84
N GLN A 470 -20.98 -5.33 -14.41
CA GLN A 470 -20.66 -6.77 -14.36
C GLN A 470 -20.38 -7.32 -15.77
N THR A 471 -21.17 -6.94 -16.77
CA THR A 471 -20.96 -7.36 -18.16
C THR A 471 -19.62 -6.85 -18.72
N LEU A 472 -19.26 -5.59 -18.45
CA LEU A 472 -17.94 -5.06 -18.82
C LEU A 472 -16.79 -5.80 -18.10
N LEU A 473 -16.94 -6.15 -16.82
CA LEU A 473 -15.94 -6.89 -16.07
C LEU A 473 -15.75 -8.31 -16.62
N VAL A 474 -16.84 -9.03 -16.94
CA VAL A 474 -16.76 -10.35 -17.59
C VAL A 474 -16.04 -10.26 -18.93
N ILE A 475 -16.36 -9.25 -19.76
CA ILE A 475 -15.67 -8.99 -21.04
C ILE A 475 -14.17 -8.68 -20.81
N SER A 476 -13.82 -7.91 -19.77
CA SER A 476 -12.42 -7.65 -19.40
C SER A 476 -11.66 -8.92 -19.05
N PHE A 477 -12.21 -9.78 -18.19
CA PHE A 477 -11.58 -11.05 -17.82
C PHE A 477 -11.49 -12.01 -19.00
N GLY A 478 -12.54 -12.10 -19.82
CA GLY A 478 -12.56 -12.93 -21.01
C GLY A 478 -11.44 -12.56 -21.98
N LEU A 479 -11.20 -11.26 -22.21
CA LEU A 479 -10.10 -10.79 -23.05
C LEU A 479 -8.73 -11.05 -22.41
N MET A 480 -8.59 -10.80 -21.12
CA MET A 480 -7.36 -11.03 -20.35
C MET A 480 -6.91 -12.49 -20.37
N TYR A 481 -7.85 -13.44 -20.45
CA TYR A 481 -7.59 -14.88 -20.53
C TYR A 481 -7.66 -15.47 -21.95
N SER A 482 -8.10 -14.71 -22.96
CA SER A 482 -8.12 -15.17 -24.36
C SER A 482 -6.89 -14.73 -25.17
N VAL A 483 -6.23 -13.63 -24.78
CA VAL A 483 -5.11 -13.04 -25.53
C VAL A 483 -3.79 -13.49 -24.90
N ASN A 484 -3.03 -14.32 -25.63
CA ASN A 484 -1.80 -14.91 -25.12
C ASN A 484 -0.52 -14.06 -25.32
N GLN A 485 -0.58 -12.96 -26.08
CA GLN A 485 0.55 -12.05 -26.28
C GLN A 485 0.03 -10.62 -26.44
N TRP A 486 0.68 -9.65 -25.79
CA TRP A 486 0.25 -8.25 -25.78
C TRP A 486 1.44 -7.31 -25.71
N ILE A 487 1.44 -6.26 -26.55
CA ILE A 487 2.53 -5.30 -26.71
C ILE A 487 1.97 -3.85 -26.61
N GLY A 488 0.81 -3.66 -25.97
CA GLY A 488 0.13 -2.37 -25.90
C GLY A 488 0.36 -1.61 -24.59
N GLU A 489 0.75 -0.34 -24.71
CA GLU A 489 1.15 0.54 -23.59
C GLU A 489 0.01 0.90 -22.61
N GLU A 490 -1.26 0.72 -22.99
CA GLU A 490 -2.39 1.14 -22.15
C GLU A 490 -2.76 0.16 -21.01
N GLY A 491 -2.16 -1.03 -20.95
CA GLY A 491 -2.44 -2.08 -19.96
C GLY A 491 -2.96 -3.39 -20.58
N PRO A 492 -3.23 -4.44 -19.76
CA PRO A 492 -3.45 -5.79 -20.28
C PRO A 492 -4.73 -5.90 -21.12
N PRO A 493 -4.87 -6.98 -21.91
CA PRO A 493 -6.07 -7.23 -22.70
C PRO A 493 -7.36 -7.11 -21.87
N GLY A 494 -8.33 -6.34 -22.37
CA GLY A 494 -9.59 -6.06 -21.66
C GLY A 494 -9.56 -4.85 -20.70
N PHE A 495 -8.40 -4.24 -20.42
CA PHE A 495 -8.26 -3.11 -19.48
C PHE A 495 -9.14 -1.90 -19.81
N LYS A 496 -9.39 -1.64 -21.10
CA LYS A 496 -10.30 -0.56 -21.54
C LYS A 496 -11.72 -0.73 -20.97
N TYR A 497 -12.26 -1.96 -20.97
CA TYR A 497 -13.60 -2.23 -20.46
C TYR A 497 -13.63 -2.17 -18.92
N PHE A 498 -12.54 -2.57 -18.25
CA PHE A 498 -12.40 -2.47 -16.80
C PHE A 498 -12.43 -1.00 -16.35
N LYS A 499 -11.68 -0.14 -17.03
CA LYS A 499 -11.73 1.32 -16.81
C LYS A 499 -13.14 1.90 -16.96
N HIS A 500 -13.90 1.44 -17.96
CA HIS A 500 -15.30 1.86 -18.09
C HIS A 500 -16.18 1.28 -16.99
N ALA A 501 -15.99 0.02 -16.58
CA ALA A 501 -16.76 -0.63 -15.52
C ALA A 501 -16.70 0.15 -14.21
N LEU A 502 -15.52 0.65 -13.82
CA LEU A 502 -15.33 1.46 -12.61
C LEU A 502 -16.19 2.73 -12.56
N ARG A 503 -16.68 3.25 -13.69
CA ARG A 503 -17.57 4.43 -13.75
C ARG A 503 -19.02 4.13 -13.35
N PHE A 504 -19.40 2.86 -13.26
CA PHE A 504 -20.75 2.40 -12.91
C PHE A 504 -20.83 1.82 -11.49
N LEU A 505 -19.77 1.96 -10.69
CA LEU A 505 -19.79 1.58 -9.28
C LEU A 505 -20.61 2.60 -8.48
N PRO A 506 -21.64 2.17 -7.74
CA PRO A 506 -22.34 2.99 -6.75
C PRO A 506 -21.40 3.56 -5.69
N ASP A 507 -21.79 4.68 -5.08
CA ASP A 507 -21.05 5.26 -3.96
C ASP A 507 -21.16 4.39 -2.70
N ILE A 508 -20.11 4.42 -1.85
CA ILE A 508 -20.04 3.61 -0.62
C ILE A 508 -21.10 3.92 0.45
N HIS A 509 -21.88 4.99 0.27
CA HIS A 509 -22.95 5.41 1.17
C HIS A 509 -24.35 4.96 0.69
N GLU A 510 -24.42 4.31 -0.48
CA GLU A 510 -25.64 3.66 -0.97
C GLU A 510 -25.85 2.28 -0.31
N GLU A 511 -27.08 1.75 -0.42
CA GLU A 511 -27.48 0.47 0.16
C GLU A 511 -26.68 -0.73 -0.42
N GLY A 512 -26.50 -1.84 0.32
CA GLY A 512 -25.85 -3.04 -0.22
C GLY A 512 -26.73 -3.80 -1.23
N SER A 513 -26.14 -4.61 -2.12
CA SER A 513 -26.87 -5.65 -2.86
C SER A 513 -25.97 -6.84 -3.19
N ILE A 514 -26.54 -8.03 -3.43
CA ILE A 514 -25.76 -9.22 -3.78
C ILE A 514 -25.01 -8.99 -5.11
N LEU A 515 -25.66 -8.39 -6.09
CA LEU A 515 -25.03 -7.99 -7.36
C LEU A 515 -23.85 -7.01 -7.13
N PHE A 516 -23.96 -6.08 -6.18
CA PHE A 516 -22.85 -5.18 -5.88
C PHE A 516 -21.68 -5.93 -5.21
N VAL A 517 -21.94 -6.91 -4.33
CA VAL A 517 -20.90 -7.81 -3.79
C VAL A 517 -20.21 -8.59 -4.93
N GLU A 518 -20.98 -9.17 -5.85
CA GLU A 518 -20.47 -9.89 -7.03
C GLU A 518 -19.56 -8.99 -7.89
N VAL A 519 -20.00 -7.76 -8.17
CA VAL A 519 -19.24 -6.74 -8.92
C VAL A 519 -17.96 -6.32 -8.18
N LEU A 520 -18.02 -6.07 -6.87
CA LEU A 520 -16.86 -5.70 -6.07
C LEU A 520 -15.83 -6.84 -6.00
N CYS A 521 -16.25 -8.10 -5.99
CA CYS A 521 -15.34 -9.25 -6.09
C CYS A 521 -14.58 -9.26 -7.43
N TYR A 522 -15.29 -9.03 -8.55
CA TYR A 522 -14.64 -8.89 -9.86
C TYR A 522 -13.66 -7.71 -9.90
N VAL A 523 -14.03 -6.55 -9.34
CA VAL A 523 -13.14 -5.38 -9.28
C VAL A 523 -11.91 -5.65 -8.41
N ALA A 524 -12.08 -6.21 -7.22
CA ALA A 524 -10.98 -6.56 -6.33
C ALA A 524 -10.00 -7.53 -7.00
N TYR A 525 -10.51 -8.60 -7.61
CA TYR A 525 -9.66 -9.57 -8.29
C TYR A 525 -8.98 -8.94 -9.52
N TYR A 526 -9.66 -8.10 -10.32
CA TYR A 526 -9.01 -7.44 -11.46
C TYR A 526 -7.92 -6.46 -11.00
N MET A 527 -8.13 -5.71 -9.91
CA MET A 527 -7.06 -4.92 -9.28
C MET A 527 -5.88 -5.79 -8.85
N GLN A 528 -6.11 -7.01 -8.35
CA GLN A 528 -5.01 -7.93 -8.04
C GLN A 528 -4.25 -8.39 -9.30
N ASN A 529 -4.95 -8.72 -10.38
CA ASN A 529 -4.33 -9.05 -11.68
C ASN A 529 -3.53 -7.86 -12.23
N LEU A 530 -3.89 -6.62 -11.89
CA LEU A 530 -3.13 -5.42 -12.21
C LEU A 530 -1.96 -5.13 -11.25
N ASN A 531 -1.62 -6.04 -10.32
CA ASN A 531 -0.67 -5.85 -9.21
C ASN A 531 -0.97 -4.60 -8.35
N ARG A 532 -2.24 -4.23 -8.21
CA ARG A 532 -2.73 -3.12 -7.36
C ARG A 532 -3.23 -3.65 -6.01
N ARG A 533 -2.35 -4.31 -5.25
CA ARG A 533 -2.69 -5.10 -4.04
C ARG A 533 -3.50 -4.32 -3.00
N ASP A 534 -3.08 -3.10 -2.67
CA ASP A 534 -3.78 -2.26 -1.69
C ASP A 534 -5.22 -1.97 -2.12
N ALA A 535 -5.43 -1.69 -3.42
CA ALA A 535 -6.76 -1.48 -3.97
C ALA A 535 -7.57 -2.79 -3.98
N ALA A 536 -6.94 -3.92 -4.34
CA ALA A 536 -7.58 -5.22 -4.28
C ALA A 536 -8.07 -5.56 -2.86
N PHE A 537 -7.22 -5.35 -1.84
CA PHE A 537 -7.53 -5.54 -0.42
C PHE A 537 -8.67 -4.62 0.05
N LEU A 538 -8.66 -3.34 -0.33
CA LEU A 538 -9.75 -2.40 0.00
C LEU A 538 -11.08 -2.79 -0.66
N TYR A 539 -11.08 -3.16 -1.95
CA TYR A 539 -12.30 -3.58 -2.64
C TYR A 539 -12.85 -4.92 -2.12
N ILE A 540 -12.00 -5.91 -1.80
CA ILE A 540 -12.49 -7.18 -1.22
C ILE A 540 -13.01 -6.97 0.21
N GLY A 541 -12.34 -6.12 1.00
CA GLY A 541 -12.80 -5.74 2.33
C GLY A 541 -14.10 -4.94 2.31
N LEU A 542 -14.41 -4.20 1.25
CA LEU A 542 -15.71 -3.56 1.05
C LEU A 542 -16.78 -4.61 0.68
N ALA A 543 -16.47 -5.50 -0.28
CA ALA A 543 -17.37 -6.59 -0.69
C ALA A 543 -17.77 -7.48 0.49
N LEU A 544 -16.81 -7.87 1.33
CA LEU A 544 -17.07 -8.73 2.48
C LEU A 544 -17.89 -8.02 3.56
N ARG A 545 -17.57 -6.77 3.92
CA ARG A 545 -18.38 -5.99 4.89
C ARG A 545 -19.81 -5.79 4.40
N MET A 546 -20.01 -5.61 3.09
CA MET A 546 -21.32 -5.55 2.47
C MET A 546 -22.05 -6.90 2.52
N ALA A 547 -21.35 -8.00 2.24
CA ALA A 547 -21.90 -9.36 2.37
C ALA A 547 -22.30 -9.68 3.83
N ILE A 548 -21.52 -9.23 4.82
CA ILE A 548 -21.85 -9.33 6.24
C ILE A 548 -23.12 -8.51 6.56
N SER A 549 -23.18 -7.25 6.11
CA SER A 549 -24.34 -6.34 6.30
C SER A 549 -25.63 -6.88 5.68
N LEU A 550 -25.54 -7.56 4.54
CA LEU A 550 -26.65 -8.25 3.86
C LEU A 550 -27.05 -9.59 4.51
N GLY A 551 -26.36 -10.01 5.58
CA GLY A 551 -26.57 -11.29 6.24
C GLY A 551 -26.22 -12.49 5.37
N LEU A 552 -25.28 -12.37 4.43
CA LEU A 552 -24.89 -13.50 3.56
C LEU A 552 -24.10 -14.56 4.34
N HIS A 553 -23.40 -14.18 5.40
CA HIS A 553 -22.61 -15.07 6.27
C HIS A 553 -23.44 -16.01 7.18
N GLN A 554 -24.77 -15.88 7.17
CA GLN A 554 -25.70 -16.69 7.97
C GLN A 554 -26.67 -17.44 7.04
N GLU A 555 -26.99 -18.70 7.38
CA GLU A 555 -28.04 -19.45 6.68
C GLU A 555 -29.41 -18.82 6.98
N VAL A 556 -30.26 -18.71 5.96
CA VAL A 556 -31.61 -18.17 6.12
C VAL A 556 -32.61 -19.32 6.12
N SER A 557 -33.56 -19.33 7.05
CA SER A 557 -34.61 -20.37 7.12
C SER A 557 -35.98 -19.91 6.61
N ASP A 558 -36.14 -18.63 6.26
CA ASP A 558 -37.41 -18.02 5.80
C ASP A 558 -38.00 -18.72 4.55
N PRO A 559 -39.17 -19.39 4.65
CA PRO A 559 -39.83 -20.05 3.52
C PRO A 559 -40.20 -19.12 2.35
N ALA A 560 -40.22 -17.80 2.53
CA ALA A 560 -40.46 -16.84 1.46
C ALA A 560 -39.29 -16.72 0.46
N ILE A 561 -38.08 -17.12 0.85
CA ILE A 561 -36.88 -17.08 -0.02
C ILE A 561 -36.73 -18.41 -0.75
N SER A 562 -36.67 -18.35 -2.09
CA SER A 562 -36.55 -19.55 -2.93
C SER A 562 -35.20 -20.28 -2.75
N GLU A 563 -35.17 -21.57 -3.07
CA GLU A 563 -33.91 -22.35 -3.04
C GLU A 563 -32.89 -21.87 -4.08
N SER A 564 -33.34 -21.22 -5.16
CA SER A 564 -32.44 -20.54 -6.11
C SER A 564 -31.73 -19.36 -5.46
N ASP A 565 -32.49 -18.50 -4.77
CA ASP A 565 -31.96 -17.30 -4.09
C ASP A 565 -31.06 -17.68 -2.91
N ARG A 566 -31.45 -18.71 -2.13
CA ARG A 566 -30.61 -19.30 -1.08
C ARG A 566 -29.27 -19.76 -1.65
N ASN A 567 -29.28 -20.51 -2.75
CA ASN A 567 -28.02 -20.94 -3.37
C ASN A 567 -27.24 -19.79 -4.02
N ARG A 568 -27.88 -18.72 -4.49
CA ARG A 568 -27.17 -17.50 -4.90
C ARG A 568 -26.48 -16.83 -3.69
N ARG A 569 -27.15 -16.69 -2.55
CA ARG A 569 -26.56 -16.19 -1.29
C ARG A 569 -25.37 -17.05 -0.86
N ARG A 570 -25.52 -18.38 -0.89
CA ARG A 570 -24.45 -19.34 -0.55
C ARG A 570 -23.23 -19.23 -1.46
N ARG A 571 -23.44 -19.19 -2.78
CA ARG A 571 -22.34 -18.96 -3.74
C ARG A 571 -21.66 -17.62 -3.45
N ALA A 572 -22.41 -16.51 -3.50
CA ALA A 572 -21.87 -15.17 -3.31
C ALA A 572 -21.05 -15.03 -2.02
N TRP A 573 -21.49 -15.63 -0.90
CA TRP A 573 -20.72 -15.70 0.34
C TRP A 573 -19.40 -16.46 0.19
N TRP A 574 -19.44 -17.73 -0.22
CA TRP A 574 -18.24 -18.56 -0.29
C TRP A 574 -17.22 -18.05 -1.33
N SER A 575 -17.70 -17.34 -2.36
CA SER A 575 -16.90 -16.60 -3.32
C SER A 575 -16.15 -15.43 -2.70
N VAL A 576 -16.85 -14.50 -2.02
CA VAL A 576 -16.21 -13.33 -1.39
C VAL A 576 -15.27 -13.75 -0.26
N TYR A 577 -15.65 -14.78 0.50
CA TYR A 577 -14.84 -15.40 1.54
C TYR A 577 -13.53 -16.02 1.01
N SER A 578 -13.61 -16.80 -0.07
CA SER A 578 -12.43 -17.45 -0.66
C SER A 578 -11.46 -16.41 -1.22
N LEU A 579 -12.01 -15.36 -1.84
CA LEU A 579 -11.24 -14.26 -2.40
C LEU A 579 -10.61 -13.37 -1.30
N ASP A 580 -11.31 -13.09 -0.18
CA ASP A 580 -10.75 -12.37 0.99
C ASP A 580 -9.53 -13.11 1.55
N ARG A 581 -9.63 -14.43 1.78
CA ARG A 581 -8.52 -15.23 2.32
C ARG A 581 -7.35 -15.30 1.35
N LEU A 582 -7.63 -15.53 0.07
CA LEU A 582 -6.61 -15.59 -0.98
C LEU A 582 -5.82 -14.28 -1.09
N LEU A 583 -6.52 -13.15 -1.17
CA LEU A 583 -5.89 -11.83 -1.35
C LEU A 583 -5.18 -11.35 -0.08
N SER A 584 -5.79 -11.55 1.08
CA SER A 584 -5.23 -11.11 2.36
C SER A 584 -3.97 -11.90 2.72
N VAL A 585 -4.05 -13.24 2.76
CA VAL A 585 -2.94 -14.08 3.21
C VAL A 585 -1.74 -14.02 2.25
N LYS A 586 -1.95 -13.97 0.93
CA LYS A 586 -0.84 -13.83 -0.04
C LYS A 586 -0.21 -12.42 -0.06
N SER A 587 -0.92 -11.41 0.43
CA SER A 587 -0.39 -10.04 0.60
C SER A 587 0.21 -9.78 1.99
N GLY A 588 0.10 -10.73 2.93
CA GLY A 588 0.56 -10.54 4.32
C GLY A 588 -0.47 -9.89 5.25
N ASN A 589 -1.68 -9.59 4.76
CA ASN A 589 -2.72 -8.88 5.51
C ASN A 589 -3.56 -9.82 6.40
N PRO A 590 -4.15 -9.30 7.50
CA PRO A 590 -5.17 -10.02 8.25
C PRO A 590 -6.34 -10.46 7.38
N ILE A 591 -6.90 -11.64 7.65
CA ILE A 591 -8.24 -12.00 7.16
C ILE A 591 -9.30 -11.16 7.86
N THR A 592 -10.44 -10.94 7.20
CA THR A 592 -11.43 -9.94 7.66
C THR A 592 -12.51 -10.52 8.59
N ILE A 593 -12.71 -11.85 8.60
CA ILE A 593 -13.69 -12.55 9.46
C ILE A 593 -13.16 -13.94 9.88
N HIS A 594 -13.37 -14.31 11.15
CA HIS A 594 -13.02 -15.63 11.68
C HIS A 594 -14.09 -16.67 11.31
N ASP A 595 -13.71 -17.95 11.28
CA ASP A 595 -14.60 -19.06 10.91
C ASP A 595 -15.77 -19.27 11.87
N GLU A 596 -15.61 -18.89 13.14
CA GLU A 596 -16.60 -19.04 14.21
C GLU A 596 -17.84 -18.16 14.01
N ASP A 597 -17.71 -17.04 13.29
CA ASP A 597 -18.81 -16.11 13.00
C ASP A 597 -19.73 -16.56 11.85
N ILE A 598 -19.43 -17.70 11.21
CA ILE A 598 -20.03 -18.12 9.92
C ILE A 598 -21.02 -19.27 10.11
N GLY A 599 -22.31 -18.96 9.95
CA GLY A 599 -23.41 -19.92 10.13
C GLY A 599 -24.06 -20.45 8.84
N ILE A 600 -23.47 -20.17 7.67
CA ILE A 600 -24.03 -20.53 6.35
C ILE A 600 -23.62 -21.94 5.89
N THR A 601 -24.49 -22.65 5.15
CA THR A 601 -24.15 -23.98 4.61
C THR A 601 -23.37 -23.89 3.28
N TRP A 602 -22.75 -25.01 2.88
CA TRP A 602 -22.21 -25.18 1.53
C TRP A 602 -23.30 -25.01 0.46
N PRO A 603 -22.98 -24.59 -0.78
CA PRO A 603 -23.95 -24.52 -1.87
C PRO A 603 -24.41 -25.95 -2.25
N THR A 604 -25.68 -26.27 -2.00
CA THR A 604 -26.24 -27.62 -2.19
C THR A 604 -26.90 -27.80 -3.55
N THR A 605 -27.19 -29.05 -3.90
CA THR A 605 -28.04 -29.42 -5.05
C THR A 605 -29.43 -28.78 -4.94
N VAL A 606 -29.87 -28.13 -6.02
CA VAL A 606 -31.27 -27.70 -6.14
C VAL A 606 -32.14 -28.96 -6.31
N GLY A 607 -33.13 -29.09 -5.43
CA GLY A 607 -34.08 -30.20 -5.28
C GLY A 607 -34.09 -31.32 -6.33
N GLY A 608 -33.55 -32.48 -5.96
CA GLY A 608 -33.93 -33.79 -6.52
C GLY A 608 -33.55 -34.08 -7.98
N SER A 609 -32.85 -33.20 -8.68
CA SER A 609 -32.32 -33.52 -10.01
C SER A 609 -31.01 -34.32 -9.91
N ASN A 610 -30.84 -35.35 -10.75
CA ASN A 610 -29.65 -36.22 -10.77
C ASN A 610 -28.39 -35.54 -11.37
N PHE A 611 -28.40 -34.23 -11.58
CA PHE A 611 -27.25 -33.47 -12.06
C PHE A 611 -26.49 -32.89 -10.88
N ASP A 612 -25.29 -33.42 -10.62
CA ASP A 612 -24.31 -32.79 -9.74
C ASP A 612 -24.01 -31.37 -10.26
N PRO A 613 -24.29 -30.31 -9.49
CA PRO A 613 -24.01 -28.92 -9.88
C PRO A 613 -22.51 -28.69 -9.76
N TRP A 614 -21.76 -29.25 -10.70
CA TRP A 614 -20.29 -29.29 -10.71
C TRP A 614 -19.60 -27.97 -10.29
N PRO A 615 -20.04 -26.76 -10.72
CA PRO A 615 -19.49 -25.49 -10.23
C PRO A 615 -19.57 -25.30 -8.70
N SER A 616 -20.64 -25.75 -8.05
CA SER A 616 -20.79 -25.72 -6.59
C SER A 616 -19.84 -26.69 -5.90
N THR A 617 -19.60 -27.86 -6.49
CA THR A 617 -18.64 -28.87 -6.00
C THR A 617 -17.20 -28.33 -6.10
N VAL A 618 -16.84 -27.72 -7.24
CA VAL A 618 -15.56 -27.03 -7.43
C VAL A 618 -15.39 -25.87 -6.44
N LEU A 619 -16.38 -24.98 -6.32
CA LEU A 619 -16.38 -23.87 -5.35
C LEU A 619 -16.18 -24.39 -3.92
N THR A 620 -16.89 -25.45 -3.52
CA THR A 620 -16.80 -26.03 -2.17
C THR A 620 -15.38 -26.50 -1.86
N HIS A 621 -14.77 -27.30 -2.75
CA HIS A 621 -13.40 -27.79 -2.52
C HIS A 621 -12.34 -26.69 -2.58
N TYR A 622 -12.49 -25.69 -3.47
CA TYR A 622 -11.62 -24.51 -3.49
C TYR A 622 -11.79 -23.64 -2.22
N THR A 623 -13.01 -23.56 -1.69
CA THR A 623 -13.32 -22.83 -0.45
C THR A 623 -12.75 -23.54 0.79
N GLN A 624 -12.74 -24.87 0.81
CA GLN A 624 -12.08 -25.66 1.86
C GLN A 624 -10.56 -25.42 1.89
N LEU A 625 -9.89 -25.38 0.73
CA LEU A 625 -8.48 -24.97 0.66
C LEU A 625 -8.29 -23.52 1.10
N SER A 626 -9.17 -22.62 0.70
CA SER A 626 -9.13 -21.21 1.10
C SER A 626 -9.36 -21.04 2.61
N ARG A 627 -10.16 -21.91 3.24
CA ARG A 627 -10.33 -22.01 4.70
C ARG A 627 -9.00 -22.38 5.37
N ILE A 628 -8.32 -23.42 4.89
CA ILE A 628 -7.00 -23.84 5.37
C ILE A 628 -5.96 -22.74 5.15
N LEU A 629 -5.96 -22.04 4.01
CA LEU A 629 -5.09 -20.88 3.77
C LEU A 629 -5.29 -19.76 4.80
N GLY A 630 -6.54 -19.51 5.21
CA GLY A 630 -6.85 -18.60 6.31
C GLY A 630 -6.19 -19.03 7.63
N ARG A 631 -6.34 -20.31 8.01
CA ARG A 631 -5.66 -20.89 9.19
C ARG A 631 -4.14 -20.75 9.11
N ILE A 632 -3.53 -21.07 7.97
CA ILE A 632 -2.08 -20.87 7.73
C ILE A 632 -1.69 -19.41 8.00
N GLY A 633 -2.42 -18.45 7.42
CA GLY A 633 -2.15 -17.03 7.63
C GLY A 633 -2.27 -16.57 9.08
N GLU A 634 -3.22 -17.12 9.84
CA GLU A 634 -3.41 -16.76 11.25
C GLU A 634 -2.46 -17.48 12.23
N GLU A 635 -2.35 -18.80 12.11
CA GLU A 635 -1.67 -19.68 13.09
C GLU A 635 -0.16 -19.76 12.87
N ILE A 636 0.33 -19.56 11.65
CA ILE A 636 1.76 -19.65 11.34
C ILE A 636 2.38 -18.25 11.21
N TYR A 637 1.73 -17.32 10.51
CA TYR A 637 2.36 -16.04 10.13
C TYR A 637 1.91 -14.79 10.90
N ARG A 638 0.96 -14.91 11.84
CA ARG A 638 0.34 -13.73 12.47
C ARG A 638 0.22 -13.82 13.99
N LYS A 639 -0.39 -14.88 14.52
CA LYS A 639 -0.33 -15.17 15.96
C LYS A 639 1.05 -15.77 16.18
N LYS A 640 1.96 -15.09 16.87
CA LYS A 640 3.23 -15.70 17.31
C LYS A 640 2.87 -16.93 18.15
N PRO A 641 3.13 -18.17 17.69
CA PRO A 641 2.90 -19.35 18.51
C PRO A 641 3.79 -19.21 19.74
N GLY A 642 3.22 -19.24 20.95
CA GLY A 642 3.92 -18.85 22.18
C GLY A 642 5.07 -19.78 22.62
N SER A 643 5.35 -20.80 21.80
CA SER A 643 6.47 -21.74 21.90
C SER A 643 6.54 -22.58 20.62
N GLY A 644 7.68 -23.18 20.33
CA GLY A 644 7.91 -24.05 19.17
C GLY A 644 6.94 -25.22 19.12
N SER A 645 6.55 -25.74 20.28
CA SER A 645 5.50 -26.76 20.41
C SER A 645 4.12 -26.30 19.91
N ASN A 646 3.78 -25.01 20.03
CA ASN A 646 2.55 -24.46 19.47
C ASN A 646 2.63 -24.34 17.94
N LEU A 647 3.78 -23.95 17.38
CA LEU A 647 4.00 -23.97 15.93
C LEU A 647 3.88 -25.39 15.37
N VAL A 648 4.52 -26.36 16.04
CA VAL A 648 4.42 -27.80 15.71
C VAL A 648 2.97 -28.26 15.70
N ALA A 649 2.19 -27.96 16.73
CA ALA A 649 0.79 -28.34 16.82
C ALA A 649 -0.06 -27.73 15.69
N SER A 650 0.18 -26.46 15.35
CA SER A 650 -0.48 -25.79 14.22
C SER A 650 -0.10 -26.39 12.87
N VAL A 651 1.19 -26.61 12.60
CA VAL A 651 1.69 -27.27 11.38
C VAL A 651 1.11 -28.68 11.26
N GLN A 652 1.09 -29.46 12.34
CA GLN A 652 0.48 -30.79 12.38
C GLN A 652 -1.02 -30.73 12.06
N SER A 653 -1.77 -29.84 12.70
CA SER A 653 -3.21 -29.68 12.51
C SER A 653 -3.55 -29.30 11.06
N ILE A 654 -2.87 -28.29 10.52
CA ILE A 654 -3.04 -27.83 9.13
C ILE A 654 -2.68 -28.93 8.14
N THR A 655 -1.62 -29.69 8.40
CA THR A 655 -1.18 -30.77 7.51
C THR A 655 -2.15 -31.96 7.55
N ASN A 656 -2.71 -32.28 8.71
CA ASN A 656 -3.80 -33.25 8.85
C ASN A 656 -5.06 -32.82 8.06
N ASP A 657 -5.42 -31.53 8.07
CA ASP A 657 -6.54 -30.98 7.30
C ASP A 657 -6.29 -31.09 5.79
N LEU A 658 -5.08 -30.74 5.32
CA LEU A 658 -4.67 -30.91 3.92
C LEU A 658 -4.76 -32.39 3.48
N SER A 659 -4.36 -33.31 4.36
CA SER A 659 -4.50 -34.77 4.16
C SER A 659 -5.96 -35.23 4.10
N GLY A 660 -6.81 -34.65 4.94
CA GLY A 660 -8.24 -34.89 4.96
C GLY A 660 -8.88 -34.46 3.64
N TRP A 661 -8.59 -33.23 3.22
CA TRP A 661 -9.06 -32.66 1.96
C TRP A 661 -8.59 -33.48 0.75
N LEU A 662 -7.31 -33.88 0.69
CA LEU A 662 -6.75 -34.67 -0.42
C LEU A 662 -7.45 -36.03 -0.60
N ARG A 663 -7.87 -36.65 0.52
CA ARG A 663 -8.66 -37.90 0.49
C ARG A 663 -10.11 -37.68 0.05
N GLN A 664 -10.67 -36.50 0.29
CA GLN A 664 -12.07 -36.16 0.01
C GLN A 664 -12.28 -35.54 -1.39
N VAL A 665 -11.25 -35.00 -2.03
CA VAL A 665 -11.39 -34.35 -3.35
C VAL A 665 -11.88 -35.35 -4.43
N PRO A 666 -12.90 -35.02 -5.25
CA PRO A 666 -13.43 -35.89 -6.29
C PRO A 666 -12.40 -36.27 -7.35
N ASP A 667 -12.50 -37.47 -7.91
CA ASP A 667 -11.53 -37.99 -8.89
C ASP A 667 -11.39 -37.10 -10.13
N ARG A 668 -12.47 -36.45 -10.59
CA ARG A 668 -12.43 -35.51 -11.72
C ARG A 668 -11.62 -34.22 -11.44
N LEU A 669 -11.35 -33.90 -10.18
CA LEU A 669 -10.48 -32.79 -9.75
C LEU A 669 -9.06 -33.26 -9.36
N ARG A 670 -8.81 -34.56 -9.27
CA ARG A 670 -7.46 -35.09 -9.06
C ARG A 670 -6.63 -34.91 -10.33
N ILE A 671 -5.32 -34.88 -10.16
CA ILE A 671 -4.36 -34.87 -11.26
C ILE A 671 -3.65 -36.21 -11.28
N ASP A 672 -3.77 -36.92 -12.40
CA ASP A 672 -2.94 -38.08 -12.69
C ASP A 672 -1.69 -37.61 -13.45
N PHE A 673 -0.55 -37.60 -12.76
CA PHE A 673 0.74 -37.20 -13.32
C PHE A 673 1.20 -38.11 -14.46
N THR A 674 0.68 -39.33 -14.60
CA THR A 674 1.04 -40.27 -15.68
C THR A 674 0.35 -39.95 -17.01
N THR A 675 -0.82 -39.30 -16.97
CA THR A 675 -1.62 -38.93 -18.15
C THR A 675 -1.64 -37.42 -18.42
N LEU A 676 -0.90 -36.65 -17.62
CA LEU A 676 -0.97 -35.18 -17.55
C LEU A 676 -0.72 -34.44 -18.87
N ASP A 677 0.20 -34.94 -19.70
CA ASP A 677 0.47 -34.38 -21.04
C ASP A 677 -0.69 -34.61 -22.03
N THR A 678 -1.69 -35.44 -21.70
CA THR A 678 -2.84 -35.77 -22.57
C THR A 678 -4.19 -35.31 -22.01
N HIS A 679 -4.37 -35.36 -20.69
CA HIS A 679 -5.65 -35.08 -20.02
C HIS A 679 -5.44 -34.12 -18.85
N ILE A 680 -5.71 -32.84 -19.08
CA ILE A 680 -5.66 -31.79 -18.06
C ILE A 680 -6.81 -30.81 -18.27
N ASN A 681 -7.39 -30.30 -17.19
CA ASN A 681 -8.46 -29.29 -17.24
C ASN A 681 -8.16 -28.15 -16.25
N ARG A 682 -8.73 -26.97 -16.52
CA ARG A 682 -8.40 -25.75 -15.79
C ARG A 682 -8.80 -25.79 -14.31
N GLU A 683 -9.85 -26.52 -13.97
CA GLU A 683 -10.38 -26.63 -12.60
C GLU A 683 -9.43 -27.46 -11.73
N SER A 684 -9.00 -28.61 -12.23
CA SER A 684 -7.95 -29.43 -11.62
C SER A 684 -6.66 -28.64 -11.46
N VAL A 685 -6.22 -27.87 -12.47
CA VAL A 685 -5.05 -26.98 -12.35
C VAL A 685 -5.23 -25.97 -11.21
N SER A 686 -6.33 -25.21 -11.21
CA SER A 686 -6.61 -24.18 -10.20
C SER A 686 -6.63 -24.72 -8.77
N ILE A 687 -7.26 -25.88 -8.56
CA ILE A 687 -7.41 -26.50 -7.24
C ILE A 687 -6.10 -27.14 -6.75
N ASN A 688 -5.38 -27.88 -7.60
CA ASN A 688 -4.14 -28.54 -7.17
C ASN A 688 -3.01 -27.52 -6.93
N LEU A 689 -2.90 -26.44 -7.73
CA LEU A 689 -1.95 -25.36 -7.45
C LEU A 689 -2.25 -24.64 -6.13
N HIS A 690 -3.53 -24.45 -5.78
CA HIS A 690 -3.93 -23.89 -4.48
C HIS A 690 -3.58 -24.84 -3.32
N PHE A 691 -3.81 -26.14 -3.48
CA PHE A 691 -3.40 -27.17 -2.51
C PHE A 691 -1.89 -27.17 -2.28
N TYR A 692 -1.07 -27.27 -3.34
CA TYR A 692 0.39 -27.26 -3.21
C TYR A 692 0.92 -25.91 -2.70
N SER A 693 0.26 -24.80 -2.99
CA SER A 693 0.55 -23.50 -2.36
C SER A 693 0.29 -23.53 -0.85
N CYS A 694 -0.74 -24.22 -0.37
CA CYS A 694 -1.00 -24.36 1.07
C CYS A 694 0.05 -25.25 1.75
N VAL A 695 0.45 -26.37 1.12
CA VAL A 695 1.56 -27.21 1.60
C VAL A 695 2.85 -26.38 1.70
N ASN A 696 3.21 -25.67 0.63
CA ASN A 696 4.41 -24.83 0.61
C ASN A 696 4.36 -23.74 1.68
N MET A 697 3.24 -23.04 1.85
CA MET A 697 3.10 -22.01 2.88
C MET A 697 3.06 -22.56 4.30
N THR A 698 2.67 -23.83 4.51
CA THR A 698 2.72 -24.47 5.85
C THR A 698 4.16 -24.78 6.26
N ALA A 699 4.95 -25.36 5.34
CA ALA A 699 6.32 -25.77 5.62
C ALA A 699 7.38 -24.66 5.45
N ARG A 700 7.03 -23.54 4.78
CA ARG A 700 7.96 -22.45 4.42
C ARG A 700 8.84 -21.96 5.59
N PRO A 701 8.36 -21.59 6.79
CA PRO A 701 9.24 -21.09 7.85
C PRO A 701 10.36 -22.07 8.23
N LEU A 702 10.02 -23.35 8.36
CA LEU A 702 10.94 -24.43 8.67
C LEU A 702 11.99 -24.64 7.56
N VAL A 703 11.54 -24.69 6.30
CA VAL A 703 12.44 -24.85 5.14
C VAL A 703 13.46 -23.71 5.10
N PHE A 704 13.03 -22.47 5.34
CA PHE A 704 13.89 -21.29 5.27
C PHE A 704 14.88 -21.22 6.44
N TYR A 705 14.46 -21.55 7.66
CA TYR A 705 15.36 -21.69 8.81
C TYR A 705 16.49 -22.70 8.54
N ILE A 706 16.15 -23.87 7.98
CA ILE A 706 17.13 -24.93 7.71
C ILE A 706 18.06 -24.57 6.54
N ILE A 707 17.55 -23.88 5.51
CA ILE A 707 18.36 -23.32 4.42
C ILE A 707 19.34 -22.27 4.95
N GLN A 708 18.90 -21.32 5.79
CA GLN A 708 19.78 -20.32 6.36
C GLN A 708 20.87 -20.96 7.24
N ARG A 709 20.48 -21.88 8.14
CA ARG A 709 21.42 -22.63 8.99
C ARG A 709 22.46 -23.42 8.18
N ARG A 710 22.11 -23.90 6.97
CA ARG A 710 23.04 -24.57 6.05
C ARG A 710 24.01 -23.58 5.41
N LEU A 711 23.52 -22.48 4.84
CA LEU A 711 24.37 -21.45 4.22
C LEU A 711 25.36 -20.83 5.23
N ASP A 712 24.94 -20.61 6.48
CA ASP A 712 25.81 -20.15 7.56
C ASP A 712 26.90 -21.19 7.91
N ALA A 713 26.55 -22.48 7.95
CA ALA A 713 27.51 -23.56 8.19
C ALA A 713 28.49 -23.74 7.02
N GLU A 714 28.05 -23.54 5.77
CA GLU A 714 28.91 -23.57 4.59
C GLU A 714 29.91 -22.40 4.60
N ALA A 715 29.45 -21.18 4.92
CA ALA A 715 30.31 -20.01 5.06
C ALA A 715 31.37 -20.17 6.18
N LEU A 716 31.07 -20.98 7.20
CA LEU A 716 31.99 -21.34 8.29
C LEU A 716 32.84 -22.59 7.99
N GLY A 717 32.68 -23.24 6.82
CA GLY A 717 33.40 -24.46 6.46
C GLY A 717 33.06 -25.67 7.33
N SER A 718 31.89 -25.68 7.97
CA SER A 718 31.44 -26.68 8.94
C SER A 718 30.17 -27.45 8.52
N ALA A 719 29.60 -27.12 7.36
CA ALA A 719 28.45 -27.83 6.80
C ALA A 719 28.79 -29.30 6.50
N THR A 720 27.83 -30.18 6.82
CA THR A 720 27.90 -31.59 6.42
C THR A 720 27.33 -31.79 5.01
N GLU A 721 27.68 -32.90 4.36
CA GLU A 721 27.26 -33.16 2.98
C GLU A 721 25.76 -33.46 2.87
N ASP A 722 25.15 -34.24 3.79
CA ASP A 722 23.71 -34.46 3.78
C ASP A 722 22.96 -33.41 4.62
N TRP A 723 22.00 -32.73 3.99
CA TRP A 723 21.16 -31.73 4.66
C TRP A 723 20.32 -32.31 5.81
N LYS A 724 20.04 -33.63 5.77
CA LYS A 724 19.21 -34.37 6.71
C LYS A 724 19.93 -34.70 8.03
N GLU A 725 21.26 -34.62 8.07
CA GLU A 725 22.01 -34.92 9.29
C GLU A 725 21.68 -33.94 10.42
N GLY A 726 21.45 -34.49 11.62
CA GLY A 726 21.05 -33.71 12.79
C GLY A 726 19.63 -33.13 12.71
N LEU A 727 18.76 -33.67 11.85
CA LEU A 727 17.33 -33.35 11.80
C LEU A 727 16.48 -34.57 12.16
N ALA A 728 15.37 -34.35 12.87
CA ALA A 728 14.38 -35.39 13.13
C ALA A 728 13.75 -35.90 11.82
N PRO A 729 13.41 -37.21 11.69
CA PRO A 729 12.84 -37.77 10.46
C PRO A 729 11.58 -37.05 9.98
N ASN A 730 10.74 -36.57 10.91
CA ASN A 730 9.51 -35.86 10.59
C ASN A 730 9.76 -34.44 10.06
N THR A 731 10.79 -33.74 10.56
CA THR A 731 11.28 -32.47 10.00
C THR A 731 11.74 -32.65 8.55
N VAL A 732 12.52 -33.72 8.29
CA VAL A 732 12.97 -34.08 6.94
C VAL A 732 11.76 -34.34 6.02
N ALA A 733 10.77 -35.10 6.49
CA ALA A 733 9.56 -35.40 5.72
C ALA A 733 8.70 -34.15 5.41
N VAL A 734 8.64 -33.16 6.31
CA VAL A 734 7.98 -31.86 6.04
C VAL A 734 8.71 -31.08 4.94
N ILE A 735 10.05 -31.07 4.94
CA ILE A 735 10.85 -30.44 3.89
C ILE A 735 10.72 -31.18 2.55
N ASP A 736 10.86 -32.51 2.54
CA ASP A 736 10.70 -33.33 1.34
C ASP A 736 9.29 -33.17 0.73
N SER A 737 8.24 -33.05 1.56
CA SER A 737 6.88 -32.74 1.12
C SER A 737 6.78 -31.36 0.45
N CYS A 738 7.48 -30.36 0.99
CA CYS A 738 7.50 -28.99 0.46
C CYS A 738 8.27 -28.91 -0.89
N ILE A 739 9.42 -29.58 -0.99
CA ILE A 739 10.16 -29.73 -2.26
C ILE A 739 9.30 -30.45 -3.30
N THR A 740 8.60 -31.51 -2.89
CA THR A 740 7.70 -32.27 -3.76
C THR A 740 6.50 -31.44 -4.23
N ALA A 741 5.91 -30.64 -3.36
CA ALA A 741 4.83 -29.72 -3.70
C ALA A 741 5.27 -28.60 -4.66
N ALA A 742 6.48 -28.03 -4.50
CA ALA A 742 7.05 -27.11 -5.47
C ALA A 742 7.33 -27.77 -6.83
N ARG A 743 7.89 -28.99 -6.86
CA ARG A 743 8.08 -29.78 -8.09
C ARG A 743 6.75 -30.09 -8.79
N ALA A 744 5.73 -30.51 -8.04
CA ALA A 744 4.39 -30.77 -8.56
C ALA A 744 3.75 -29.51 -9.15
N THR A 745 3.90 -28.36 -8.49
CA THR A 745 3.48 -27.04 -8.99
C THR A 745 4.09 -26.76 -10.36
N THR A 746 5.40 -26.94 -10.52
CA THR A 746 6.08 -26.78 -11.81
C THR A 746 5.56 -27.73 -12.88
N VAL A 747 5.39 -29.02 -12.58
CA VAL A 747 4.94 -30.04 -13.55
C VAL A 747 3.51 -29.77 -14.03
N ILE A 748 2.62 -29.36 -13.12
CA ILE A 748 1.24 -28.96 -13.46
C ILE A 748 1.24 -27.70 -14.34
N MET A 749 2.10 -26.73 -14.03
CA MET A 749 2.22 -25.50 -14.83
C MET A 749 2.83 -25.76 -16.21
N ASP A 750 3.81 -26.66 -16.34
CA ASP A 750 4.38 -27.06 -17.64
C ASP A 750 3.34 -27.76 -18.54
N ALA A 751 2.57 -28.69 -17.99
CA ALA A 751 1.46 -29.30 -18.70
C ALA A 751 0.38 -28.27 -19.07
N ALA A 752 0.02 -27.36 -18.16
CA ALA A 752 -0.88 -26.26 -18.47
C ALA A 752 -0.34 -25.35 -19.58
N ALA A 753 0.97 -25.14 -19.68
CA ALA A 753 1.60 -24.40 -20.77
C ALA A 753 1.40 -25.08 -22.13
N LYS A 754 1.72 -26.39 -22.20
CA LYS A 754 1.55 -27.23 -23.40
C LYS A 754 0.11 -27.23 -23.92
N HIS A 755 -0.87 -27.21 -23.02
CA HIS A 755 -2.30 -27.17 -23.33
C HIS A 755 -2.90 -25.77 -23.47
N ASN A 756 -2.09 -24.70 -23.42
CA ASN A 756 -2.55 -23.30 -23.48
C ASN A 756 -3.56 -22.90 -22.37
N LEU A 757 -3.42 -23.49 -21.18
CA LEU A 757 -4.26 -23.25 -20.00
C LEU A 757 -3.66 -22.25 -18.97
N ILE A 758 -2.50 -21.65 -19.28
CA ILE A 758 -1.88 -20.62 -18.44
C ILE A 758 -2.55 -19.26 -18.66
N ALA A 759 -3.03 -18.66 -17.57
CA ALA A 759 -3.44 -17.26 -17.55
C ALA A 759 -2.20 -16.35 -17.53
N THR A 760 -1.69 -16.01 -18.72
CA THR A 760 -0.44 -15.23 -18.88
C THR A 760 -0.46 -13.90 -18.11
N TYR A 761 -1.62 -13.23 -17.99
CA TYR A 761 -1.83 -12.00 -17.21
C TYR A 761 -2.61 -12.24 -15.90
N GLY A 762 -2.77 -13.51 -15.50
CA GLY A 762 -3.45 -13.92 -14.29
C GLY A 762 -2.54 -13.85 -13.07
N TYR A 763 -3.05 -13.29 -11.97
CA TYR A 763 -2.30 -13.23 -10.70
C TYR A 763 -1.96 -14.61 -10.15
N LEU A 764 -2.93 -15.53 -10.14
CA LEU A 764 -2.80 -16.84 -9.48
C LEU A 764 -1.65 -17.67 -10.04
N ASP A 765 -1.65 -17.91 -11.34
CA ASP A 765 -0.68 -18.78 -12.01
C ASP A 765 0.75 -18.24 -11.84
N GLY A 766 0.92 -16.92 -12.02
CA GLY A 766 2.18 -16.20 -11.80
C GLY A 766 2.65 -16.20 -10.34
N GLU A 767 1.74 -16.18 -9.37
CA GLU A 767 2.09 -16.29 -7.95
C GLU A 767 2.50 -17.72 -7.55
N TYR A 768 1.79 -18.73 -8.03
CA TYR A 768 2.10 -20.13 -7.71
C TYR A 768 3.46 -20.55 -8.29
N ILE A 769 3.72 -20.26 -9.57
CA ILE A 769 5.00 -20.63 -10.18
C ILE A 769 6.16 -19.78 -9.64
N PHE A 770 5.94 -18.51 -9.29
CA PHE A 770 6.95 -17.70 -8.59
C PHE A 770 7.29 -18.25 -7.21
N SER A 771 6.29 -18.61 -6.39
CA SER A 771 6.56 -19.18 -5.06
C SER A 771 7.21 -20.57 -5.13
N ALA A 772 6.92 -21.37 -6.16
CA ALA A 772 7.60 -22.65 -6.37
C ALA A 772 9.04 -22.45 -6.88
N ALA A 773 9.26 -21.54 -7.83
CA ALA A 773 10.58 -21.20 -8.34
C ALA A 773 11.49 -20.64 -7.24
N LEU A 774 10.98 -19.73 -6.39
CA LEU A 774 11.73 -19.21 -5.24
C LEU A 774 12.19 -20.33 -4.30
N LEU A 775 11.29 -21.27 -3.98
CA LEU A 775 11.63 -22.42 -3.15
C LEU A 775 12.72 -23.28 -3.80
N LEU A 776 12.55 -23.62 -5.08
CA LEU A 776 13.48 -24.46 -5.83
C LEU A 776 14.85 -23.79 -6.01
N VAL A 777 14.93 -22.47 -6.20
CA VAL A 777 16.20 -21.73 -6.30
C VAL A 777 17.04 -21.91 -5.03
N MET A 778 16.47 -21.72 -3.84
CA MET A 778 17.25 -21.87 -2.60
C MET A 778 17.54 -23.34 -2.28
N VAL A 779 16.62 -24.26 -2.58
CA VAL A 779 16.84 -25.71 -2.41
C VAL A 779 18.02 -26.20 -3.26
N ASN A 780 18.16 -25.73 -4.50
CA ASN A 780 19.31 -26.06 -5.35
C ASN A 780 20.60 -25.34 -4.95
N ALA A 781 20.53 -24.35 -4.04
CA ALA A 781 21.68 -23.57 -3.61
C ALA A 781 22.20 -23.98 -2.22
N ALA A 782 21.36 -24.50 -1.33
CA ALA A 782 21.71 -24.86 0.04
C ALA A 782 21.61 -26.36 0.38
N PHE A 783 21.04 -27.19 -0.51
CA PHE A 783 21.01 -28.66 -0.37
C PHE A 783 21.80 -29.32 -1.52
N PRO A 784 22.25 -30.58 -1.36
CA PRO A 784 23.02 -31.30 -2.38
C PRO A 784 22.33 -31.37 -3.73
N SER A 785 23.15 -31.41 -4.78
CA SER A 785 22.70 -31.36 -6.18
C SER A 785 21.71 -32.48 -6.51
N ASN A 786 20.44 -32.09 -6.71
CA ASN A 786 19.38 -32.99 -7.13
C ASN A 786 18.91 -32.63 -8.54
N GLU A 787 19.25 -33.45 -9.54
CA GLU A 787 18.91 -33.20 -10.95
C GLU A 787 17.41 -32.97 -11.20
N THR A 788 16.52 -33.51 -10.37
CA THR A 788 15.08 -33.35 -10.54
C THR A 788 14.57 -32.04 -9.94
N SER A 789 15.14 -31.60 -8.82
CA SER A 789 14.92 -30.25 -8.30
C SER A 789 15.55 -29.18 -9.21
N ALA A 790 16.70 -29.46 -9.83
CA ALA A 790 17.36 -28.57 -10.78
C ALA A 790 16.53 -28.41 -12.07
N ARG A 791 16.08 -29.53 -12.67
CA ARG A 791 15.16 -29.48 -13.82
C ARG A 791 13.87 -28.74 -13.50
N ALA A 792 13.26 -28.98 -12.34
CA ALA A 792 12.05 -28.27 -11.93
C ALA A 792 12.28 -26.76 -11.70
N MET A 793 13.46 -26.36 -11.21
CA MET A 793 13.85 -24.94 -11.12
C MET A 793 13.93 -24.31 -12.52
N GLU A 794 14.66 -24.93 -13.45
CA GLU A 794 14.80 -24.41 -14.81
C GLU A 794 13.46 -24.34 -15.55
N THR A 795 12.60 -25.36 -15.44
CA THR A 795 11.24 -25.30 -16.01
C THR A 795 10.43 -24.16 -15.40
N ALA A 796 10.50 -23.93 -14.08
CA ALA A 796 9.76 -22.83 -13.45
C ALA A 796 10.27 -21.44 -13.87
N LEU A 797 11.59 -21.26 -14.00
CA LEU A 797 12.19 -20.04 -14.55
C LEU A 797 11.79 -19.81 -16.01
N ASN A 798 11.84 -20.85 -16.84
CA ASN A 798 11.42 -20.77 -18.25
C ASN A 798 9.92 -20.48 -18.42
N LEU A 799 9.06 -20.96 -17.51
CA LEU A 799 7.64 -20.63 -17.50
C LEU A 799 7.38 -19.16 -17.13
N LEU A 800 8.10 -18.64 -16.12
CA LEU A 800 8.06 -17.21 -15.76
C LEU A 800 8.54 -16.34 -16.92
N ARG A 801 9.68 -16.69 -17.53
CA ARG A 801 10.21 -16.03 -18.72
C ARG A 801 9.23 -16.09 -19.90
N GLY A 802 8.62 -17.24 -20.16
CA GLY A 802 7.65 -17.41 -21.23
C GLY A 802 6.39 -16.53 -21.07
N MET A 803 6.00 -16.20 -19.84
CA MET A 803 4.95 -15.20 -19.58
C MET A 803 5.47 -13.75 -19.67
N ALA A 804 6.71 -13.49 -19.26
CA ALA A 804 7.39 -12.20 -19.42
C ALA A 804 7.52 -11.80 -20.89
N ASP A 805 8.09 -12.68 -21.73
CA ASP A 805 8.30 -12.51 -23.18
C ASP A 805 6.99 -12.25 -23.95
N ARG A 806 5.84 -12.63 -23.37
CA ARG A 806 4.50 -12.37 -23.93
C ARG A 806 3.96 -10.97 -23.64
N GLY A 807 4.57 -10.23 -22.71
CA GLY A 807 4.18 -8.88 -22.30
C GLY A 807 3.95 -8.69 -20.79
N ASN A 808 4.15 -9.72 -19.96
CA ASN A 808 3.94 -9.60 -18.51
C ASN A 808 5.17 -9.03 -17.78
N THR A 809 5.31 -7.70 -17.79
CA THR A 809 6.40 -6.95 -17.14
C THR A 809 6.52 -7.18 -15.63
N TYR A 810 5.42 -7.59 -14.98
CA TYR A 810 5.42 -7.95 -13.57
C TYR A 810 6.15 -9.29 -13.31
N LEU A 811 5.90 -10.28 -14.18
CA LEU A 811 6.58 -11.58 -14.10
C LEU A 811 8.04 -11.50 -14.60
N ASP A 812 8.34 -10.60 -15.53
CA ASP A 812 9.73 -10.27 -15.92
C ASP A 812 10.58 -9.81 -14.72
N SER A 813 10.03 -8.87 -13.94
CA SER A 813 10.67 -8.36 -12.72
C SER A 813 10.90 -9.47 -11.68
N ARG A 814 9.94 -10.39 -11.54
CA ARG A 814 10.03 -11.56 -10.65
C ARG A 814 11.04 -12.61 -11.13
N HIS A 815 11.10 -12.86 -12.44
CA HIS A 815 12.09 -13.74 -13.05
C HIS A 815 13.51 -13.20 -12.85
N SER A 816 13.73 -11.90 -13.11
CA SER A 816 15.01 -11.23 -12.88
C SER A 816 15.49 -11.34 -11.42
N LEU A 817 14.59 -11.15 -10.45
CA LEU A 817 14.90 -11.30 -9.03
C LEU A 817 15.34 -12.74 -8.66
N LEU A 818 14.73 -13.76 -9.27
CA LEU A 818 15.13 -15.16 -9.05
C LEU A 818 16.49 -15.49 -9.65
N LEU A 819 16.84 -14.89 -10.80
CA LEU A 819 18.18 -15.02 -11.39
C LEU A 819 19.25 -14.33 -10.52
N GLU A 820 18.95 -13.14 -9.96
CA GLU A 820 19.84 -12.47 -9.01
C GLU A 820 20.03 -13.31 -7.73
N LEU A 821 18.95 -13.87 -7.16
CA LEU A 821 19.02 -14.77 -6.00
C LEU A 821 19.86 -16.02 -6.31
N ARG A 822 19.65 -16.66 -7.48
CA ARG A 822 20.46 -17.80 -7.92
C ARG A 822 21.95 -17.45 -8.05
N ALA A 823 22.26 -16.26 -8.57
CA ALA A 823 23.65 -15.80 -8.70
C ALA A 823 24.28 -15.39 -7.36
N ALA A 824 23.48 -14.95 -6.39
CA ALA A 824 23.95 -14.55 -5.06
C ALA A 824 24.17 -15.72 -4.09
N ILE A 825 23.38 -16.79 -4.20
CA ILE A 825 23.44 -17.97 -3.31
C ILE A 825 24.24 -19.13 -3.96
N GLY A 826 24.37 -19.16 -5.29
CA GLY A 826 25.16 -20.19 -5.98
C GLY A 826 26.67 -20.11 -5.67
N PRO A 827 27.40 -21.24 -5.70
CA PRO A 827 28.84 -21.24 -5.47
C PRO A 827 29.52 -20.35 -6.52
N ARG A 828 30.40 -19.44 -6.07
CA ARG A 828 31.29 -18.71 -6.96
C ARG A 828 32.09 -19.72 -7.79
N PRO A 829 32.27 -19.48 -9.11
CA PRO A 829 33.20 -20.29 -9.89
C PRO A 829 34.55 -20.29 -9.18
N ALA A 830 35.06 -21.50 -8.88
CA ALA A 830 36.40 -21.63 -8.33
C ALA A 830 37.39 -20.96 -9.29
N GLU A 831 38.34 -20.20 -8.74
CA GLU A 831 39.43 -19.63 -9.52
C GLU A 831 40.15 -20.79 -10.24
N GLU A 832 39.97 -20.89 -11.57
CA GLU A 832 40.75 -21.79 -12.39
C GLU A 832 42.22 -21.39 -12.24
N LYS A 833 42.99 -22.23 -11.54
CA LYS A 833 44.42 -22.00 -11.35
C LYS A 833 45.09 -21.89 -12.71
N ASP A 834 45.82 -20.79 -12.88
CA ASP A 834 46.68 -20.54 -14.04
C ASP A 834 47.49 -21.79 -14.42
N THR A 835 47.25 -22.28 -15.63
CA THR A 835 48.25 -23.01 -16.39
C THR A 835 48.40 -22.35 -17.76
N ASP A 836 49.47 -21.58 -17.89
CA ASP A 836 49.94 -20.95 -19.14
C ASP A 836 49.85 -21.89 -20.35
N THR A 837 49.16 -21.49 -21.41
CA THR A 837 49.70 -21.62 -22.78
C THR A 837 49.03 -20.68 -23.81
N THR A 838 49.66 -19.53 -24.03
CA THR A 838 49.80 -18.85 -25.34
C THR A 838 48.56 -18.56 -26.21
N SER A 839 48.11 -17.30 -26.17
CA SER A 839 47.74 -16.42 -27.32
C SER A 839 47.05 -17.03 -28.57
N SER A 840 45.95 -16.45 -29.06
CA SER A 840 46.04 -15.21 -29.87
C SER A 840 44.68 -14.70 -30.40
N LEU A 841 44.49 -13.35 -30.42
CA LEU A 841 43.50 -12.57 -31.20
C LEU A 841 42.00 -12.81 -30.84
N ILE A 842 41.09 -11.84 -30.77
CA ILE A 842 40.91 -10.55 -31.46
C ILE A 842 40.31 -9.51 -30.47
N ALA A 843 40.66 -8.23 -30.62
CA ALA A 843 40.03 -7.11 -29.90
C ALA A 843 38.98 -6.38 -30.76
N GLY A 844 37.89 -5.85 -30.16
CA GLY A 844 37.14 -4.75 -30.80
C GLY A 844 35.62 -4.62 -30.55
N GLN A 845 35.27 -3.78 -29.57
CA GLN A 845 34.19 -2.76 -29.62
C GLN A 845 32.68 -3.10 -29.73
N LYS A 846 31.97 -2.69 -28.65
CA LYS A 846 30.81 -1.77 -28.60
C LYS A 846 29.48 -2.06 -29.33
N ALA A 847 28.44 -2.21 -28.50
CA ALA A 847 27.13 -1.54 -28.49
C ALA A 847 26.29 -1.45 -29.80
N PRO A 848 25.04 -1.98 -29.81
CA PRO A 848 24.16 -1.89 -30.97
C PRO A 848 23.44 -0.53 -31.08
N VAL A 849 23.24 -0.09 -32.33
CA VAL A 849 22.41 1.07 -32.70
C VAL A 849 21.19 0.56 -33.47
N THR A 850 20.01 1.05 -33.10
CA THR A 850 18.73 0.77 -33.77
C THR A 850 18.62 1.52 -35.11
N PRO A 851 18.04 0.93 -36.16
CA PRO A 851 17.49 1.68 -37.29
C PRO A 851 15.95 1.58 -37.37
N MET A 852 15.32 2.67 -37.80
CA MET A 852 13.90 2.71 -38.20
C MET A 852 13.73 2.54 -39.73
N THR A 853 12.47 2.38 -40.12
CA THR A 853 11.81 2.49 -41.45
C THR A 853 12.50 3.41 -42.50
N GLU A 854 12.32 3.26 -43.82
CA GLU A 854 11.02 3.21 -44.51
C GLU A 854 11.09 2.86 -46.03
N ASN A 855 10.03 2.22 -46.56
CA ASN A 855 9.46 2.18 -47.94
C ASN A 855 10.29 2.28 -49.25
N GLY A 856 9.92 1.41 -50.22
CA GLY A 856 9.89 1.77 -51.65
C GLY A 856 9.88 0.62 -52.68
N GLY A 857 8.72 0.18 -53.18
CA GLY A 857 8.63 -0.62 -54.42
C GLY A 857 7.45 -1.61 -54.53
N ASN A 858 6.61 -1.45 -55.57
CA ASN A 858 5.49 -2.30 -55.99
C ASN A 858 5.39 -2.17 -57.54
N PRO A 859 4.65 -3.01 -58.29
CA PRO A 859 4.39 -4.45 -58.17
C PRO A 859 4.61 -5.21 -59.52
N SER A 860 4.46 -6.54 -59.56
CA SER A 860 4.05 -7.28 -60.77
C SER A 860 3.47 -8.66 -60.43
N ASP A 861 2.46 -9.09 -61.19
CA ASP A 861 1.62 -10.27 -60.94
C ASP A 861 2.30 -11.63 -61.15
N ASP A 862 1.86 -12.64 -60.39
CA ASP A 862 1.48 -13.98 -60.92
C ASP A 862 0.77 -14.83 -59.84
N ILE A 863 -0.23 -15.63 -60.24
CA ILE A 863 -0.99 -16.62 -59.41
C ILE A 863 -1.02 -17.94 -60.19
N PRO A 864 -0.44 -19.06 -59.68
CA PRO A 864 -1.16 -20.06 -58.85
C PRO A 864 -0.26 -20.65 -57.72
N ASP A 865 -0.55 -21.71 -56.94
CA ASP A 865 -1.62 -22.73 -56.86
C ASP A 865 -1.83 -23.11 -55.36
N PRO A 866 -3.05 -23.48 -54.88
CA PRO A 866 -3.26 -23.81 -53.48
C PRO A 866 -2.89 -25.26 -53.12
N SER A 867 -1.60 -25.58 -53.11
CA SER A 867 -1.11 -26.92 -52.69
C SER A 867 0.29 -26.97 -52.07
N ALA A 868 0.71 -25.96 -51.28
CA ALA A 868 2.03 -25.94 -50.64
C ALA A 868 2.15 -25.21 -49.28
N GLU A 869 1.37 -25.58 -48.26
CA GLU A 869 1.66 -25.23 -46.85
C GLU A 869 1.82 -26.49 -45.98
N LEU A 870 3.00 -27.11 -46.04
CA LEU A 870 3.35 -28.24 -45.16
C LEU A 870 4.87 -28.46 -44.99
N ALA A 871 5.66 -27.38 -44.84
CA ALA A 871 7.11 -27.48 -44.57
C ALA A 871 7.76 -26.21 -43.96
N ALA A 872 7.40 -25.80 -42.73
CA ALA A 872 8.19 -24.81 -41.96
C ALA A 872 7.92 -24.79 -40.44
N SER A 873 8.02 -25.94 -39.76
CA SER A 873 8.10 -25.99 -38.30
C SER A 873 9.17 -26.98 -37.84
N GLN A 874 10.42 -26.51 -37.75
CA GLN A 874 11.51 -27.29 -37.15
C GLN A 874 11.33 -27.35 -35.63
N VAL A 875 10.48 -28.28 -35.20
CA VAL A 875 10.38 -28.72 -33.81
C VAL A 875 11.70 -29.38 -33.42
N LEU A 876 12.33 -28.88 -32.36
CA LEU A 876 13.44 -29.58 -31.70
C LEU A 876 12.89 -30.83 -30.99
N ASN A 877 12.91 -31.96 -31.70
CA ASN A 877 12.60 -33.27 -31.14
C ASN A 877 13.65 -33.67 -30.09
N TYR A 878 13.35 -33.43 -28.81
CA TYR A 878 14.06 -34.04 -27.70
C TYR A 878 13.37 -35.34 -27.29
N ASN A 879 13.99 -36.48 -27.63
CA ASN A 879 13.61 -37.78 -27.07
C ASN A 879 13.90 -37.78 -25.56
N TRP A 880 12.85 -37.84 -24.75
CA TRP A 880 12.94 -37.91 -23.30
C TRP A 880 13.42 -39.31 -22.84
N PRO A 881 14.44 -39.43 -21.97
CA PRO A 881 14.80 -40.70 -21.35
C PRO A 881 13.63 -41.24 -20.50
N GLN A 882 13.39 -42.55 -20.56
CA GLN A 882 12.23 -43.18 -19.92
C GLN A 882 12.17 -42.91 -18.41
N GLN A 883 10.96 -42.55 -17.94
CA GLN A 883 10.52 -42.46 -16.54
C GLN A 883 11.44 -41.74 -15.54
N PRO A 884 11.12 -40.48 -15.17
CA PRO A 884 11.38 -40.01 -13.81
C PRO A 884 10.49 -40.79 -12.84
N ASP A 885 11.02 -41.19 -11.69
CA ASP A 885 10.22 -41.65 -10.57
C ASP A 885 9.32 -40.52 -10.07
N PHE A 886 8.09 -40.48 -10.58
CA PHE A 886 7.02 -39.66 -10.05
C PHE A 886 6.39 -40.40 -8.87
N PRO A 887 6.46 -39.84 -7.65
CA PRO A 887 5.71 -40.41 -6.53
C PRO A 887 4.23 -40.42 -6.90
N SER A 888 3.57 -41.53 -6.63
CA SER A 888 2.13 -41.63 -6.78
C SER A 888 1.44 -40.67 -5.81
N PHE A 889 0.15 -40.40 -6.03
CA PHE A 889 -0.68 -39.61 -5.11
C PHE A 889 -0.74 -40.18 -3.67
N ARG A 890 -0.20 -41.39 -3.42
CA ARG A 890 -0.08 -42.02 -2.09
C ARG A 890 1.16 -41.62 -1.31
N ASP A 891 2.19 -41.07 -1.97
CA ASP A 891 3.50 -40.84 -1.37
C ASP A 891 3.60 -39.48 -0.66
N ILE A 892 2.58 -38.63 -0.81
CA ILE A 892 2.33 -37.51 0.12
C ILE A 892 1.65 -38.06 1.39
N ALA A 893 2.38 -38.96 2.08
CA ALA A 893 1.95 -39.64 3.29
C ALA A 893 2.21 -38.74 4.51
N PHE A 894 1.28 -37.82 4.76
CA PHE A 894 1.30 -36.87 5.87
C PHE A 894 1.03 -37.49 7.27
N GLN A 895 1.58 -38.67 7.59
CA GLN A 895 1.56 -39.21 8.95
C GLN A 895 2.83 -38.77 9.68
N PHE A 896 2.67 -37.88 10.67
CA PHE A 896 3.77 -37.33 11.46
C PHE A 896 3.48 -37.46 12.97
N ASP A 897 4.54 -37.59 13.76
CA ASP A 897 4.54 -37.50 15.22
C ASP A 897 5.71 -36.61 15.64
N LEU A 898 5.47 -35.31 15.78
CA LEU A 898 6.51 -34.27 15.81
C LEU A 898 7.16 -34.03 17.19
N ASN A 899 7.12 -35.00 18.10
CA ASN A 899 7.60 -34.85 19.48
C ASN A 899 9.14 -34.84 19.66
N ASP A 900 9.93 -35.00 18.59
CA ASP A 900 11.36 -35.34 18.69
C ASP A 900 12.36 -34.17 18.88
N ASP A 901 12.04 -32.92 18.53
CA ASP A 901 12.98 -31.78 18.69
C ASP A 901 12.30 -30.40 18.82
N PRO A 902 11.86 -30.00 20.03
CA PRO A 902 11.25 -28.68 20.25
C PRO A 902 12.19 -27.49 19.95
N ALA A 903 13.51 -27.66 20.12
CA ALA A 903 14.48 -26.56 20.01
C ALA A 903 14.67 -26.11 18.55
N LEU A 904 14.61 -27.04 17.59
CA LEU A 904 14.57 -26.72 16.17
C LEU A 904 13.34 -25.86 15.80
N TRP A 905 12.18 -26.13 16.41
CA TRP A 905 10.95 -25.39 16.13
C TRP A 905 10.87 -24.04 16.83
N GLU A 906 11.56 -23.84 17.96
CA GLU A 906 11.84 -22.49 18.49
C GLU A 906 12.73 -21.70 17.51
N GLY A 907 13.79 -22.31 16.95
CA GLY A 907 14.61 -21.66 15.92
C GLY A 907 13.84 -21.32 14.64
N ALA A 908 12.91 -22.18 14.22
CA ALA A 908 12.03 -21.92 13.08
C ALA A 908 10.96 -20.85 13.38
N LEU A 909 10.51 -20.73 14.64
CA LEU A 909 9.64 -19.65 15.12
C LEU A 909 10.32 -18.30 15.08
N ASP A 910 11.56 -18.24 15.55
CA ASP A 910 12.38 -17.05 15.52
C ASP A 910 12.54 -16.54 14.07
N GLN A 911 12.63 -17.41 13.07
CA GLN A 911 12.62 -17.00 11.65
C GLN A 911 11.29 -16.44 11.12
N ILE A 912 10.18 -16.60 11.85
CA ILE A 912 8.92 -15.92 11.52
C ILE A 912 8.95 -14.45 11.96
N ASP A 913 9.79 -14.10 12.95
CA ASP A 913 9.72 -12.84 13.69
C ASP A 913 11.07 -12.39 14.30
N ILE A 914 12.16 -12.44 13.51
CA ILE A 914 13.46 -11.86 13.90
C ILE A 914 14.05 -10.91 12.85
N ASP A 915 14.44 -9.77 13.40
CA ASP A 915 15.43 -8.76 13.01
C ASP A 915 16.77 -9.41 12.59
N MET A 916 17.05 -9.50 11.28
CA MET A 916 18.42 -9.82 10.84
C MET A 916 19.25 -8.54 10.98
N ASP A 917 20.18 -8.54 11.94
CA ASP A 917 21.21 -7.51 12.03
C ASP A 917 21.81 -7.27 10.64
N THR A 918 21.79 -6.00 10.22
CA THR A 918 22.26 -5.55 8.89
C THR A 918 23.69 -6.02 8.58
N ASP A 919 24.47 -6.29 9.63
CA ASP A 919 25.82 -6.85 9.60
C ASP A 919 25.91 -8.24 8.94
N TRP A 920 24.87 -9.10 8.99
CA TRP A 920 24.91 -10.41 8.33
C TRP A 920 24.94 -10.26 6.80
N ILE A 921 24.09 -9.39 6.26
CA ILE A 921 24.00 -9.11 4.82
C ILE A 921 25.31 -8.47 4.32
N GLU A 922 25.86 -7.52 5.07
CA GLU A 922 27.11 -6.86 4.73
C GLU A 922 28.32 -7.80 4.78
N ASN A 923 28.33 -8.82 5.65
CA ASN A 923 29.46 -9.74 5.78
C ASN A 923 29.37 -10.99 4.89
N THR A 924 28.18 -11.53 4.64
CA THR A 924 28.00 -12.79 3.89
C THR A 924 27.89 -12.57 2.38
N LEU A 925 27.28 -11.46 1.93
CA LEU A 925 27.07 -11.18 0.49
C LEU A 925 28.13 -10.25 -0.15
N LYS A 926 29.01 -9.61 0.64
CA LYS A 926 30.13 -8.81 0.12
C LYS A 926 31.50 -9.52 0.12
N ARG A 927 31.60 -10.74 0.69
CA ARG A 927 32.86 -11.51 0.71
C ARG A 927 33.01 -12.37 -0.51
#